data_AF-A0A0V1JSW5-F1
#
_entry.id   AF-A0A0V1JSW5-F1
#
_cell.length_a   1.000
_cell.length_b   1.000
_cell.length_c   1.000
_cell.angle_alpha   90.00
_cell.angle_beta   90.00
_cell.angle_gamma   90.00
#
_symmetry.space_group_name_H-M   'P 1'
#
loop_
_entity.id
_entity.type
_entity.pdbx_description
1 polymer ?
#
loop_
_entity_poly.entity_id
_entity_poly.type
_entity_poly.pdbx_seq_one_letter_code
_entity_poly.pdbx_strand_id
1 'polypeptide(L)'
;MLFHGYIFLNIALLFQSAISNQDCSCYKIEDHYSHCHCQGDTVKRIPENFDANLKKLTLVNVSIKSITISDLNKYKLLQEFSLVGSNYLTRVDANAFLIFKFLRRLNFKNNALEEVPRMTHGFTFSHRQLLPSIELSFNNIKIIDTQRLSNLSLITLDLSYNKIDHVASDAFKNSRVNILYENDMQYQRQKLNNNPIVHFASQTFALMKELKQLDLSNTLLRSLPSDGFETVQVISLQRTPSLKQLPLIFSFPNLRIAKFTYAHHCCPFQIFKSEIYKEKILNFCKDHIKLQSSSSSGVQKALISKRSKSTVAIYNFSWGSSKFQEMPNSAKSRKKSPTSTSIRWFKQPAYMNHLCMLEMIECTPNPDALNPCEDVAGTMLVRIFIWIVGLGTIFGNFFVLLLLFFTHRDSLYIGVTTFFMINLAIADFCMGVYLVILAVEDAKTAGSYYNFALDWQTGSGCKIAGFFTVFSSELSVVTMVLISLEIWYNTRLSFYGFKFQLKAAFGAELLAWCIAIIFATLPIFNVNTYAATSICLPVKSDTLPEKIYLILLLTFNAVAFLYITFNYIHIYLMVSGVGWPKLHTQDWKMARKLAILIATNFLCWAPIIFFGLCTAFGYSLISISQMKYLLVLVYPINSMANPFLYAFSTGYARRWLKLRRTFRHRCVGKQKRRLGSRSSDSTTSTLSQAQVLKEFGKNPKHHTSSTASYKLMTKKFLVTSL
;
A
#
# COMPACT_ATOMS: atom_id res chain seq x y z
N MET A 1 -25.00 80.32 21.07
CA MET A 1 -24.11 79.20 20.70
C MET A 1 -23.21 78.82 21.89
N LEU A 2 -23.82 78.42 23.01
CA LEU A 2 -23.16 78.25 24.32
C LEU A 2 -23.56 76.91 24.98
N PHE A 3 -23.79 75.86 24.18
CA PHE A 3 -24.27 74.57 24.70
C PHE A 3 -23.53 73.33 24.18
N HIS A 4 -22.53 73.49 23.30
CA HIS A 4 -21.73 72.36 22.79
C HIS A 4 -20.34 72.19 23.43
N GLY A 5 -19.90 73.11 24.29
CA GLY A 5 -18.58 73.05 24.93
C GLY A 5 -18.51 72.35 26.30
N TYR A 6 -19.65 72.18 26.99
CA TYR A 6 -19.65 71.72 28.39
C TYR A 6 -19.68 70.19 28.56
N ILE A 7 -20.06 69.45 27.50
CA ILE A 7 -20.09 67.98 27.50
C ILE A 7 -18.71 67.40 27.17
N PHE A 8 -17.89 68.11 26.38
CA PHE A 8 -16.52 67.67 26.09
C PHE A 8 -15.54 67.91 27.25
N LEU A 9 -15.78 68.91 28.11
CA LEU A 9 -14.92 69.15 29.28
C LEU A 9 -15.18 68.16 30.43
N ASN A 10 -16.41 67.65 30.57
CA ASN A 10 -16.74 66.68 31.62
C ASN A 10 -16.38 65.22 31.24
N ILE A 11 -16.27 64.91 29.94
CA ILE A 11 -15.71 63.62 29.51
C ILE A 11 -14.18 63.64 29.61
N ALA A 12 -13.52 64.78 29.44
CA ALA A 12 -12.07 64.92 29.62
C ALA A 12 -11.63 65.00 31.11
N LEU A 13 -12.47 65.51 32.02
CA LEU A 13 -12.15 65.58 33.45
C LEU A 13 -12.55 64.34 34.27
N LEU A 14 -13.37 63.44 33.71
CA LEU A 14 -13.47 62.06 34.22
C LEU A 14 -12.29 61.16 33.79
N PHE A 15 -11.39 61.68 32.95
CA PHE A 15 -10.13 61.05 32.55
C PHE A 15 -8.92 61.49 33.40
N GLN A 16 -9.13 62.15 34.54
CA GLN A 16 -8.04 62.66 35.38
C GLN A 16 -8.23 62.36 36.87
N SER A 17 -8.42 61.08 37.20
CA SER A 17 -8.08 60.55 38.54
C SER A 17 -7.90 59.03 38.55
N ALA A 18 -6.97 58.51 37.74
CA ALA A 18 -6.17 57.32 38.06
C ALA A 18 -5.14 57.06 36.94
N ILE A 19 -4.05 57.84 36.93
CA ILE A 19 -2.80 57.36 36.31
C ILE A 19 -2.30 56.23 37.22
N SER A 20 -2.70 55.00 36.92
CA SER A 20 -2.18 53.79 37.52
C SER A 20 -1.25 53.12 36.51
N ASN A 21 0.02 52.91 36.88
CA ASN A 21 0.97 52.06 36.16
C ASN A 21 0.43 50.60 36.12
N GLN A 22 -0.50 50.30 35.23
CA GLN A 22 -1.32 49.07 35.32
C GLN A 22 -0.95 48.01 34.27
N ASP A 23 0.32 47.64 34.18
CA ASP A 23 0.72 46.40 33.48
C ASP A 23 0.29 45.14 34.25
N CYS A 24 -0.12 45.29 35.51
CA CYS A 24 -0.59 44.23 36.39
C CYS A 24 -1.83 44.65 37.18
N SER A 25 -2.82 43.76 37.26
CA SER A 25 -4.06 43.90 38.04
C SER A 25 -4.24 42.70 38.97
N CYS A 26 -4.59 42.93 40.23
CA CYS A 26 -4.85 41.88 41.20
C CYS A 26 -6.23 42.08 41.84
N TYR A 27 -7.02 41.02 41.95
CA TYR A 27 -8.35 41.06 42.56
C TYR A 27 -8.41 40.14 43.78
N LYS A 28 -9.17 40.58 44.79
CA LYS A 28 -9.43 39.84 46.02
C LYS A 28 -10.69 38.99 45.86
N ILE A 29 -10.65 37.80 46.44
CA ILE A 29 -11.85 36.98 46.66
C ILE A 29 -11.83 36.71 48.17
N GLU A 30 -12.82 37.23 48.90
CA GLU A 30 -12.96 37.05 50.36
C GLU A 30 -11.70 37.47 51.17
N ASP A 31 -11.40 38.78 51.17
CA ASP A 31 -10.36 39.47 51.97
C ASP A 31 -8.89 39.00 51.90
N HIS A 32 -8.59 37.99 51.09
CA HIS A 32 -7.22 37.59 50.75
C HIS A 32 -6.99 37.69 49.23
N TYR A 33 -5.90 38.34 48.80
CA TYR A 33 -5.54 38.43 47.39
C TYR A 33 -5.36 37.03 46.81
N SER A 34 -6.19 36.65 45.85
CA SER A 34 -6.21 35.27 45.36
C SER A 34 -5.77 35.16 43.90
N HIS A 35 -5.87 36.23 43.10
CA HIS A 35 -5.61 36.17 41.66
C HIS A 35 -4.97 37.47 41.13
N CYS A 36 -3.82 37.34 40.46
CA CYS A 36 -3.13 38.44 39.79
C CYS A 36 -2.97 38.15 38.30
N HIS A 37 -3.15 39.18 37.49
CA HIS A 37 -3.05 39.15 36.04
C HIS A 37 -2.17 40.30 35.56
N CYS A 38 -1.07 39.99 34.87
CA CYS A 38 -0.24 40.97 34.19
C CYS A 38 -0.27 40.77 32.68
N GLN A 39 -0.24 41.88 31.96
CA GLN A 39 -0.21 41.90 30.51
C GLN A 39 0.63 43.08 30.02
N GLY A 40 1.44 42.83 28.99
CA GLY A 40 2.26 43.87 28.37
C GLY A 40 3.75 43.55 28.36
N ASP A 41 4.44 44.06 27.35
CA ASP A 41 5.86 43.80 27.06
C ASP A 41 6.83 44.52 28.01
N THR A 42 6.32 45.47 28.79
CA THR A 42 7.02 46.18 29.87
C THR A 42 7.40 45.26 31.03
N VAL A 43 6.64 44.17 31.25
CA VAL A 43 6.88 43.19 32.31
C VAL A 43 8.04 42.27 31.91
N LYS A 44 9.25 42.59 32.40
CA LYS A 44 10.50 41.85 32.09
C LYS A 44 10.88 40.80 33.12
N ARG A 45 10.30 40.84 34.32
CA ARG A 45 10.50 39.89 35.42
C ARG A 45 9.17 39.59 36.10
N ILE A 46 9.10 38.46 36.81
CA ILE A 46 7.95 38.17 37.66
C ILE A 46 7.91 39.24 38.76
N PRO A 47 6.80 39.98 38.94
CA PRO A 47 6.73 41.03 39.95
C PRO A 47 6.91 40.43 41.35
N GLU A 48 7.69 41.07 42.22
CA GLU A 48 7.94 40.62 43.61
C GLU A 48 7.02 41.29 44.63
N ASN A 49 6.27 42.30 44.22
CA ASN A 49 5.43 43.14 45.06
C ASN A 49 4.06 42.53 45.41
N PHE A 50 3.71 41.36 44.86
CA PHE A 50 2.42 40.71 45.17
C PHE A 50 2.42 40.01 46.53
N ASP A 51 1.23 39.73 47.06
CA ASP A 51 1.03 38.98 48.31
C ASP A 51 1.63 37.56 48.20
N ALA A 52 2.24 37.07 49.28
CA ALA A 52 2.75 35.70 49.36
C ALA A 52 1.63 34.65 49.35
N ASN A 53 0.40 35.04 49.69
CA ASN A 53 -0.78 34.16 49.70
C ASN A 53 -1.47 33.97 48.34
N LEU A 54 -0.83 34.43 47.27
CA LEU A 54 -1.36 34.38 45.91
C LEU A 54 -1.67 32.94 45.46
N LYS A 55 -2.91 32.70 45.01
CA LYS A 55 -3.36 31.38 44.51
C LYS A 55 -3.25 31.23 43.00
N LYS A 56 -3.45 32.32 42.24
CA LYS A 56 -3.32 32.35 40.77
C LYS A 56 -2.47 33.52 40.30
N LEU A 57 -1.49 33.23 39.44
CA LEU A 57 -0.73 34.22 38.72
C LEU A 57 -0.81 33.97 37.22
N THR A 58 -1.27 34.98 36.47
CA THR A 58 -1.40 34.94 35.01
C THR A 58 -0.58 36.06 34.40
N LEU A 59 0.30 35.72 33.46
CA LEU A 59 1.17 36.64 32.74
C LEU A 59 0.93 36.44 31.24
N VAL A 60 0.55 37.49 30.50
CA VAL A 60 0.19 37.39 29.09
C VAL A 60 1.01 38.37 28.25
N ASN A 61 1.63 37.90 27.16
CA ASN A 61 2.41 38.71 26.23
C ASN A 61 3.50 39.55 26.93
N VAL A 62 4.16 38.96 27.92
CA VAL A 62 5.23 39.59 28.71
C VAL A 62 6.62 39.36 28.10
N SER A 63 7.62 40.16 28.49
CA SER A 63 8.99 40.09 27.96
C SER A 63 9.97 39.35 28.89
N ILE A 64 9.49 38.32 29.59
CA ILE A 64 10.30 37.49 30.50
C ILE A 64 11.14 36.49 29.69
N LYS A 65 12.46 36.49 29.87
CA LYS A 65 13.38 35.61 29.12
C LYS A 65 13.58 34.23 29.77
N SER A 66 13.61 34.21 31.10
CA SER A 66 13.85 33.01 31.89
C SER A 66 13.18 33.12 33.25
N ILE A 67 12.80 31.97 33.81
CA ILE A 67 12.29 31.87 35.19
C ILE A 67 13.30 31.11 36.02
N THR A 68 13.69 31.68 37.15
CA THR A 68 14.60 31.11 38.14
C THR A 68 13.86 30.73 39.41
N ILE A 69 14.48 29.94 40.29
CA ILE A 69 13.89 29.56 41.58
C ILE A 69 13.62 30.77 42.49
N SER A 70 14.46 31.82 42.42
CA SER A 70 14.30 33.05 43.20
C SER A 70 13.04 33.83 42.82
N ASP A 71 12.68 33.84 41.54
CA ASP A 71 11.52 34.59 41.03
C ASP A 71 10.19 34.06 41.60
N LEU A 72 10.16 32.79 42.01
CA LEU A 72 8.98 32.07 42.44
C LEU A 72 8.94 31.76 43.94
N ASN A 73 10.05 31.96 44.67
CA ASN A 73 10.20 31.55 46.06
C ASN A 73 9.18 32.19 47.02
N LYS A 74 8.68 33.39 46.70
CA LYS A 74 7.65 34.09 47.49
C LYS A 74 6.28 33.42 47.42
N TYR A 75 5.94 32.80 46.29
CA TYR A 75 4.56 32.44 45.93
C TYR A 75 4.17 30.99 46.23
N LYS A 76 4.65 30.43 47.35
CA LYS A 76 4.58 28.98 47.68
C LYS A 76 3.17 28.36 47.69
N LEU A 77 2.13 29.19 47.82
CA LEU A 77 0.71 28.79 47.86
C LEU A 77 0.02 28.80 46.49
N LEU A 78 0.76 29.09 45.39
CA LEU A 78 0.24 29.05 44.03
C LEU A 78 -0.41 27.70 43.70
N GLN A 79 -1.63 27.78 43.17
CA GLN A 79 -2.42 26.66 42.65
C GLN A 79 -2.44 26.68 41.13
N GLU A 80 -2.38 27.85 40.51
CA GLU A 80 -2.35 28.02 39.07
C GLU A 80 -1.31 29.08 38.67
N PHE A 81 -0.38 28.68 37.81
CA PHE A 81 0.59 29.58 37.21
C PHE A 81 0.50 29.51 35.68
N SER A 82 0.27 30.66 35.06
CA SER A 82 0.13 30.79 33.62
C SER A 82 1.03 31.91 33.11
N LEU A 83 1.90 31.60 32.16
CA LEU A 83 2.69 32.57 31.41
C LEU A 83 2.54 32.22 29.94
N VAL A 84 1.81 33.04 29.19
CA VAL A 84 1.38 32.72 27.82
C VAL A 84 1.77 33.85 26.88
N GLY A 85 2.22 33.51 25.67
CA GLY A 85 2.50 34.50 24.63
C GLY A 85 3.79 35.28 24.82
N SER A 86 4.69 34.82 25.69
CA SER A 86 6.03 35.39 25.82
C SER A 86 6.97 34.78 24.78
N ASN A 87 7.16 35.50 23.68
CA ASN A 87 8.07 35.09 22.60
C ASN A 87 9.55 34.98 23.04
N TYR A 88 9.89 35.41 24.26
CA TYR A 88 11.24 35.46 24.77
C TYR A 88 11.54 34.40 25.83
N LEU A 89 10.51 33.74 26.40
CA LEU A 89 10.71 32.74 27.44
C LEU A 89 11.29 31.46 26.83
N THR A 90 12.60 31.28 26.97
CA THR A 90 13.35 30.16 26.37
C THR A 90 13.68 29.07 27.37
N ARG A 91 13.87 29.42 28.64
CA ARG A 91 14.30 28.49 29.69
C ARG A 91 13.57 28.74 31.00
N VAL A 92 13.24 27.67 31.70
CA VAL A 92 12.87 27.71 33.11
C VAL A 92 13.85 26.83 33.85
N ASP A 93 14.41 27.35 34.94
CA ASP A 93 15.28 26.60 35.83
C ASP A 93 14.59 25.29 36.21
N ALA A 94 15.32 24.18 36.07
CA ALA A 94 14.80 22.84 36.33
C ALA A 94 14.18 22.73 37.72
N ASN A 95 14.67 23.48 38.71
CA ASN A 95 14.22 23.41 40.08
C ASN A 95 13.21 24.51 40.45
N ALA A 96 12.84 25.41 39.52
CA ALA A 96 11.98 26.56 39.79
C ALA A 96 10.63 26.15 40.40
N PHE A 97 10.09 25.01 40.00
CA PHE A 97 8.80 24.56 40.49
C PHE A 97 8.87 23.72 41.76
N LEU A 98 10.04 23.16 42.15
CA LEU A 98 10.22 22.19 43.27
C LEU A 98 9.58 22.62 44.60
N ILE A 99 9.49 23.93 44.82
CA ILE A 99 8.93 24.53 46.03
C ILE A 99 7.40 24.43 46.15
N PHE A 100 6.68 24.22 45.05
CA PHE A 100 5.21 24.27 45.06
C PHE A 100 4.59 22.93 45.46
N LYS A 101 3.87 22.95 46.58
CA LYS A 101 3.10 21.79 47.11
C LYS A 101 1.64 21.77 46.65
N PHE A 102 1.12 22.90 46.18
CA PHE A 102 -0.30 23.08 45.86
C PHE A 102 -0.58 23.39 44.38
N LEU A 103 0.47 23.46 43.54
CA LEU A 103 0.35 23.79 42.13
C LEU A 103 -0.34 22.65 41.38
N ARG A 104 -1.44 22.99 40.71
CA ARG A 104 -2.31 22.06 39.97
C ARG A 104 -2.35 22.38 38.49
N ARG A 105 -2.32 23.65 38.11
CA ARG A 105 -2.34 24.09 36.71
C ARG A 105 -1.09 24.87 36.36
N LEU A 106 -0.42 24.41 35.31
CA LEU A 106 0.75 25.08 34.75
C LEU A 106 0.54 25.29 33.26
N ASN A 107 0.56 26.55 32.83
CA ASN A 107 0.34 26.91 31.44
C ASN A 107 1.50 27.76 30.92
N PHE A 108 2.30 27.17 30.02
CA PHE A 108 3.33 27.86 29.25
C PHE A 108 3.04 27.81 27.75
N LYS A 109 1.77 27.84 27.35
CA LYS A 109 1.39 27.86 25.94
C LYS A 109 2.00 29.06 25.20
N ASN A 110 2.38 28.85 23.94
CA ASN A 110 2.79 29.91 23.01
C ASN A 110 3.97 30.73 23.57
N ASN A 111 5.02 30.03 23.99
CA ASN A 111 6.29 30.65 24.38
C ASN A 111 7.43 30.05 23.52
N ALA A 112 8.68 30.28 23.91
CA ALA A 112 9.85 29.81 23.17
C ALA A 112 10.64 28.72 23.92
N LEU A 113 10.00 27.96 24.83
CA LEU A 113 10.69 27.00 25.70
C LEU A 113 11.41 25.92 24.89
N GLU A 114 12.69 25.68 25.20
CA GLU A 114 13.52 24.65 24.55
C GLU A 114 13.48 23.30 25.27
N GLU A 115 13.11 23.29 26.56
CA GLU A 115 13.10 22.11 27.42
C GLU A 115 11.85 22.09 28.32
N VAL A 116 11.42 20.88 28.70
CA VAL A 116 10.36 20.69 29.70
C VAL A 116 10.90 20.99 31.10
N PRO A 117 10.29 21.90 31.88
CA PRO A 117 10.68 22.13 33.28
C PRO A 117 10.51 20.86 34.12
N ARG A 118 11.35 20.64 35.14
CA ARG A 118 11.14 19.50 36.05
C ARG A 118 9.94 19.81 36.94
N MET A 119 8.95 18.92 36.91
CA MET A 119 7.69 19.10 37.62
C MET A 119 7.74 18.49 39.03
N THR A 120 6.83 18.91 39.91
CA THR A 120 6.85 18.57 41.35
C THR A 120 5.79 17.59 41.81
N HIS A 121 5.90 17.19 43.09
CA HIS A 121 4.86 16.49 43.85
C HIS A 121 3.55 17.28 44.04
N GLY A 122 3.48 18.57 43.71
CA GLY A 122 2.23 19.36 43.79
C GLY A 122 1.13 18.83 42.88
N PHE A 123 1.52 18.09 41.83
CA PHE A 123 0.62 17.39 40.92
C PHE A 123 0.26 15.98 41.40
N THR A 124 0.31 15.68 42.71
CA THR A 124 -0.13 14.40 43.28
C THR A 124 -1.63 14.42 43.61
N PHE A 125 -2.34 13.33 43.28
CA PHE A 125 -3.80 13.26 43.34
C PHE A 125 -4.33 13.44 44.78
N SER A 126 -5.00 14.57 45.04
CA SER A 126 -5.77 14.79 46.29
C SER A 126 -7.26 14.70 45.98
N HIS A 127 -7.99 13.82 46.68
CA HIS A 127 -9.36 13.37 46.41
C HIS A 127 -10.49 14.44 46.34
N ARG A 128 -10.23 15.75 46.45
CA ARG A 128 -11.31 16.75 46.66
C ARG A 128 -11.30 18.08 45.90
N GLN A 129 -10.38 18.41 44.99
CA GLN A 129 -10.43 19.71 44.26
C GLN A 129 -9.80 19.64 42.86
N LEU A 130 -10.09 20.67 42.02
CA LEU A 130 -9.62 20.99 40.65
C LEU A 130 -8.51 20.09 40.05
N LEU A 131 -8.80 19.63 38.83
CA LEU A 131 -8.05 18.64 38.04
C LEU A 131 -6.65 19.17 37.61
N PRO A 132 -5.55 18.45 37.91
CA PRO A 132 -4.21 18.91 37.53
C PRO A 132 -3.96 18.87 36.02
N SER A 133 -3.42 19.95 35.45
CA SER A 133 -3.11 20.04 34.01
C SER A 133 -1.81 20.78 33.73
N ILE A 134 -1.11 20.33 32.69
CA ILE A 134 0.10 20.97 32.16
C ILE A 134 -0.11 21.25 30.67
N GLU A 135 0.05 22.51 30.29
CA GLU A 135 -0.09 23.00 28.93
C GLU A 135 1.26 23.59 28.47
N LEU A 136 1.88 22.92 27.50
CA LEU A 136 3.18 23.27 26.93
C LEU A 136 3.12 23.39 25.39
N SER A 137 1.92 23.46 24.80
CA SER A 137 1.80 23.55 23.35
C SER A 137 2.38 24.84 22.77
N PHE A 138 2.77 24.78 21.49
CA PHE A 138 3.36 25.92 20.77
C PHE A 138 4.63 26.46 21.44
N ASN A 139 5.59 25.56 21.68
CA ASN A 139 6.93 25.89 22.18
C ASN A 139 8.02 25.33 21.24
N ASN A 140 9.28 25.43 21.63
CA ASN A 140 10.43 24.93 20.87
C ASN A 140 11.06 23.67 21.51
N ILE A 141 10.29 22.90 22.29
CA ILE A 141 10.81 21.78 23.06
C ILE A 141 11.34 20.70 22.11
N LYS A 142 12.60 20.29 22.27
CA LYS A 142 13.23 19.28 21.42
C LYS A 142 13.29 17.91 22.05
N ILE A 143 13.63 17.82 23.33
CA ILE A 143 13.86 16.53 24.00
C ILE A 143 13.04 16.49 25.29
N ILE A 144 12.41 15.35 25.56
CA ILE A 144 11.86 15.04 26.88
C ILE A 144 12.81 14.08 27.58
N ASP A 145 13.68 14.66 28.40
CA ASP A 145 14.72 13.94 29.14
C ASP A 145 14.16 13.16 30.33
N THR A 146 14.99 12.29 30.89
CA THR A 146 14.70 11.43 32.04
C THR A 146 14.09 12.22 33.20
N GLN A 147 13.03 11.67 33.79
CA GLN A 147 12.39 12.20 35.01
C GLN A 147 11.78 13.62 34.96
N ARG A 148 11.84 14.35 33.84
CA ARG A 148 11.24 15.70 33.72
C ARG A 148 9.73 15.71 33.97
N LEU A 149 9.03 14.64 33.57
CA LEU A 149 7.58 14.44 33.73
C LEU A 149 7.25 13.20 34.59
N SER A 150 8.11 12.86 35.56
CA SER A 150 7.95 11.69 36.44
C SER A 150 7.12 11.98 37.70
N ASN A 151 6.48 10.94 38.23
CA ASN A 151 5.66 10.95 39.45
C ASN A 151 4.51 11.97 39.45
N LEU A 152 3.95 12.29 38.27
CA LEU A 152 2.87 13.27 38.13
C LEU A 152 1.51 12.56 38.08
N SER A 153 0.51 13.09 38.76
CA SER A 153 -0.90 12.68 38.61
C SER A 153 -1.68 13.75 37.85
N LEU A 154 -1.60 13.70 36.53
CA LEU A 154 -2.22 14.67 35.63
C LEU A 154 -3.53 14.16 35.06
N ILE A 155 -4.34 15.09 34.61
CA ILE A 155 -5.52 14.80 33.80
C ILE A 155 -5.29 15.24 32.36
N THR A 156 -4.54 16.33 32.16
CA THR A 156 -4.17 16.82 30.84
C THR A 156 -2.68 17.12 30.77
N LEU A 157 -2.05 16.66 29.69
CA LEU A 157 -0.70 17.05 29.29
C LEU A 157 -0.71 17.34 27.79
N ASP A 158 -0.65 18.60 27.42
CA ASP A 158 -0.58 19.01 26.01
C ASP A 158 0.85 19.47 25.67
N LEU A 159 1.51 18.68 24.82
CA LEU A 159 2.85 18.92 24.27
C LEU A 159 2.79 19.17 22.75
N SER A 160 1.59 19.43 22.20
CA SER A 160 1.40 19.58 20.77
C SER A 160 2.13 20.80 20.19
N TYR A 161 2.47 20.75 18.90
CA TYR A 161 3.15 21.85 18.20
C TYR A 161 4.47 22.26 18.89
N ASN A 162 5.29 21.28 19.24
CA ASN A 162 6.67 21.46 19.67
C ASN A 162 7.64 20.92 18.59
N LYS A 163 8.92 20.83 18.92
CA LYS A 163 9.97 20.29 18.05
C LYS A 163 10.52 18.96 18.58
N ILE A 164 9.67 18.18 19.26
CA ILE A 164 10.12 17.00 19.99
C ILE A 164 10.62 15.94 19.00
N ASP A 165 11.89 15.55 19.10
CA ASP A 165 12.52 14.51 18.28
C ASP A 165 12.67 13.18 19.04
N HIS A 166 12.95 13.24 20.35
CA HIS A 166 13.24 12.11 21.22
C HIS A 166 12.57 12.22 22.59
N VAL A 167 12.07 11.08 23.08
CA VAL A 167 11.49 10.93 24.43
C VAL A 167 12.17 9.77 25.17
N ALA A 168 12.77 10.07 26.33
CA ALA A 168 13.49 9.08 27.14
C ALA A 168 12.58 8.00 27.74
N SER A 169 13.17 6.86 28.15
CA SER A 169 12.43 5.69 28.67
C SER A 169 11.71 5.94 29.99
N ASP A 170 12.25 6.77 30.87
CA ASP A 170 11.72 7.06 32.20
C ASP A 170 11.19 8.51 32.30
N ALA A 171 10.98 9.16 31.16
CA ALA A 171 10.39 10.50 31.07
C ALA A 171 9.07 10.61 31.86
N PHE A 172 8.23 9.56 31.79
CA PHE A 172 6.91 9.48 32.44
C PHE A 172 6.85 8.47 33.60
N LYS A 173 7.99 8.12 34.20
CA LYS A 173 8.07 7.11 35.27
C LYS A 173 7.11 7.40 36.42
N ASN A 174 6.30 6.42 36.80
CA ASN A 174 5.28 6.49 37.87
C ASN A 174 4.22 7.58 37.71
N SER A 175 4.04 8.12 36.51
CA SER A 175 3.02 9.13 36.25
C SER A 175 1.65 8.48 35.99
N ARG A 176 0.60 9.10 36.53
CA ARG A 176 -0.80 8.74 36.39
C ARG A 176 -1.49 9.80 35.55
N VAL A 177 -1.88 9.49 34.32
CA VAL A 177 -2.53 10.46 33.41
C VAL A 177 -3.91 9.95 33.05
N ASN A 178 -4.95 10.43 33.72
CA ASN A 178 -6.28 9.83 33.71
C ASN A 178 -7.27 10.62 32.83
N ILE A 179 -8.32 9.95 32.31
CA ILE A 179 -9.35 10.56 31.42
C ILE A 179 -10.76 10.41 31.96
N LEU A 180 -11.55 11.46 31.76
CA LEU A 180 -13.00 11.46 31.65
C LEU A 180 -13.43 11.77 30.20
N TYR A 181 -14.42 11.00 29.76
CA TYR A 181 -14.99 10.97 28.41
C TYR A 181 -15.84 12.21 28.13
N GLU A 182 -15.93 12.59 26.85
CA GLU A 182 -16.68 13.74 26.33
C GLU A 182 -18.15 13.77 26.78
N ASN A 183 -18.55 14.89 27.40
CA ASN A 183 -19.82 15.58 27.14
C ASN A 183 -19.90 17.00 27.73
N ASP A 184 -18.83 17.53 28.32
CA ASP A 184 -18.81 18.93 28.71
C ASP A 184 -17.42 19.53 28.48
N MET A 185 -17.41 20.70 27.85
CA MET A 185 -16.35 21.71 27.72
C MET A 185 -14.88 21.23 27.83
N GLN A 186 -14.17 21.31 26.68
CA GLN A 186 -12.71 21.32 26.46
C GLN A 186 -11.80 21.04 27.68
N TYR A 187 -10.87 20.08 27.50
CA TYR A 187 -9.59 19.84 28.22
C TYR A 187 -9.48 18.52 29.01
N GLN A 188 -9.30 17.35 28.34
CA GLN A 188 -8.64 16.16 28.93
C GLN A 188 -7.99 15.25 27.86
N ARG A 189 -6.78 15.55 27.40
CA ARG A 189 -6.02 14.68 26.44
C ARG A 189 -4.52 14.74 26.72
N GLN A 190 -3.83 13.59 26.61
CA GLN A 190 -2.38 13.59 26.41
C GLN A 190 -2.11 13.74 24.91
N LYS A 191 -1.64 14.92 24.51
CA LYS A 191 -1.39 15.25 23.10
C LYS A 191 0.08 15.48 22.85
N LEU A 192 0.60 14.79 21.84
CA LEU A 192 1.95 14.95 21.33
C LEU A 192 1.93 15.20 19.81
N ASN A 193 0.77 15.56 19.25
CA ASN A 193 0.59 15.73 17.82
C ASN A 193 1.35 16.93 17.25
N ASN A 194 1.64 16.88 15.95
CA ASN A 194 2.43 17.90 15.23
C ASN A 194 3.84 18.10 15.81
N ASN A 195 4.46 17.02 16.30
CA ASN A 195 5.86 16.99 16.70
C ASN A 195 6.64 16.08 15.74
N PRO A 196 7.89 16.42 15.38
CA PRO A 196 8.73 15.57 14.54
C PRO A 196 9.28 14.34 15.27
N ILE A 197 8.51 13.71 16.17
CA ILE A 197 8.98 12.62 17.03
C ILE A 197 9.42 11.46 16.14
N VAL A 198 10.70 11.09 16.23
CA VAL A 198 11.28 10.03 15.41
C VAL A 198 11.29 8.70 16.16
N HIS A 199 11.57 8.74 17.47
CA HIS A 199 11.81 7.54 18.26
C HIS A 199 11.26 7.64 19.69
N PHE A 200 10.61 6.57 20.15
CA PHE A 200 10.32 6.31 21.55
C PHE A 200 11.22 5.18 22.06
N ALA A 201 11.76 5.32 23.27
CA ALA A 201 12.39 4.18 23.92
C ALA A 201 11.36 3.08 24.23
N SER A 202 11.81 1.82 24.27
CA SER A 202 10.93 0.64 24.36
C SER A 202 10.02 0.60 25.61
N GLN A 203 10.39 1.32 26.67
CA GLN A 203 9.66 1.33 27.95
C GLN A 203 9.04 2.69 28.29
N THR A 204 9.01 3.65 27.35
CA THR A 204 8.55 5.03 27.61
C THR A 204 7.16 5.08 28.27
N PHE A 205 6.27 4.16 27.92
CA PHE A 205 4.91 4.12 28.46
C PHE A 205 4.65 3.01 29.49
N ALA A 206 5.62 2.14 29.76
CA ALA A 206 5.44 0.92 30.56
C ALA A 206 5.00 1.20 32.01
N LEU A 207 5.33 2.36 32.56
CA LEU A 207 5.04 2.73 33.95
C LEU A 207 3.84 3.68 34.10
N MET A 208 3.07 3.90 33.03
CA MET A 208 1.88 4.77 33.05
C MET A 208 0.62 3.96 33.34
N LYS A 209 0.22 3.90 34.62
CA LYS A 209 -0.86 3.00 35.10
C LYS A 209 -2.29 3.53 34.89
N GLU A 210 -2.46 4.71 34.33
CA GLU A 210 -3.78 5.35 34.17
C GLU A 210 -4.01 5.94 32.76
N LEU A 211 -3.05 5.79 31.84
CA LEU A 211 -3.15 6.38 30.50
C LEU A 211 -4.34 5.79 29.74
N LYS A 212 -5.37 6.60 29.48
CA LYS A 212 -6.57 6.17 28.75
C LYS A 212 -6.63 6.65 27.29
N GLN A 213 -6.01 7.77 26.93
CA GLN A 213 -6.04 8.31 25.56
C GLN A 213 -4.69 8.90 25.23
N LEU A 214 -4.25 8.58 24.02
CA LEU A 214 -2.97 8.98 23.49
C LEU A 214 -3.15 9.48 22.06
N ASP A 215 -2.81 10.74 21.81
CA ASP A 215 -2.80 11.32 20.48
C ASP A 215 -1.37 11.62 20.04
N LEU A 216 -0.89 10.81 19.09
CA LEU A 216 0.41 10.87 18.43
C LEU A 216 0.25 11.22 16.93
N SER A 217 -0.89 11.79 16.54
CA SER A 217 -1.16 12.14 15.14
C SER A 217 -0.18 13.20 14.62
N ASN A 218 0.12 13.25 13.33
CA ASN A 218 1.06 14.22 12.74
C ASN A 218 2.46 14.14 13.38
N THR A 219 2.97 12.93 13.51
CA THR A 219 4.34 12.67 13.97
C THR A 219 5.09 11.85 12.93
N LEU A 220 6.42 11.84 13.02
CA LEU A 220 7.32 11.09 12.13
C LEU A 220 7.75 9.74 12.75
N LEU A 221 6.87 9.17 13.58
CA LEU A 221 7.13 7.92 14.29
C LEU A 221 7.33 6.77 13.32
N ARG A 222 8.36 5.95 13.56
CA ARG A 222 8.61 4.74 12.78
C ARG A 222 8.03 3.48 13.43
N SER A 223 7.96 3.47 14.75
CA SER A 223 7.48 2.35 15.56
C SER A 223 6.90 2.86 16.88
N LEU A 224 6.01 2.06 17.46
CA LEU A 224 5.54 2.25 18.84
C LEU A 224 6.35 1.34 19.79
N PRO A 225 6.49 1.72 21.07
CA PRO A 225 6.97 0.82 22.12
C PRO A 225 6.19 -0.50 22.17
N SER A 226 6.78 -1.57 22.70
CA SER A 226 6.10 -2.88 22.85
C SER A 226 5.08 -2.89 23.99
N ASP A 227 5.35 -2.10 25.03
CA ASP A 227 4.67 -2.15 26.33
C ASP A 227 4.14 -0.78 26.76
N GLY A 228 3.19 -0.76 27.70
CA GLY A 228 2.64 0.48 28.27
C GLY A 228 1.33 0.97 27.65
N PHE A 229 0.67 0.14 26.83
CA PHE A 229 -0.65 0.44 26.27
C PHE A 229 -1.81 -0.30 26.97
N GLU A 230 -1.53 -0.95 28.11
CA GLU A 230 -2.49 -1.76 28.86
C GLU A 230 -3.75 -0.99 29.25
N THR A 231 -3.63 0.27 29.63
CA THR A 231 -4.76 1.09 30.08
C THR A 231 -5.39 1.95 28.98
N VAL A 232 -4.78 1.96 27.78
CA VAL A 232 -5.18 2.86 26.69
C VAL A 232 -6.49 2.40 26.07
N GLN A 233 -7.48 3.29 26.09
CA GLN A 233 -8.81 3.11 25.51
C GLN A 233 -8.95 3.82 24.16
N VAL A 234 -8.26 4.93 23.94
CA VAL A 234 -8.34 5.71 22.70
C VAL A 234 -6.94 6.01 22.18
N ILE A 235 -6.62 5.57 20.96
CA ILE A 235 -5.35 5.90 20.31
C ILE A 235 -5.58 6.61 18.99
N SER A 236 -4.88 7.71 18.77
CA SER A 236 -4.90 8.46 17.50
C SER A 236 -3.48 8.60 16.95
N LEU A 237 -3.29 8.09 15.74
CA LEU A 237 -2.07 8.02 14.96
C LEU A 237 -2.37 8.45 13.52
N GLN A 238 -3.25 9.44 13.35
CA GLN A 238 -3.59 9.95 12.02
C GLN A 238 -2.43 10.75 11.46
N ARG A 239 -2.22 10.72 10.13
CA ARG A 239 -1.14 11.46 9.46
C ARG A 239 0.26 11.12 10.02
N THR A 240 0.53 9.83 10.22
CA THR A 240 1.83 9.27 10.66
C THR A 240 2.40 8.31 9.60
N PRO A 241 2.77 8.81 8.40
CA PRO A 241 3.08 7.96 7.24
C PRO A 241 4.35 7.11 7.39
N SER A 242 5.22 7.44 8.34
CA SER A 242 6.42 6.65 8.64
C SER A 242 6.14 5.42 9.50
N LEU A 243 4.97 5.34 10.14
CA LEU A 243 4.61 4.22 11.02
C LEU A 243 4.05 3.08 10.17
N LYS A 244 4.89 2.12 9.83
CA LYS A 244 4.49 0.98 8.99
C LYS A 244 3.94 -0.19 9.78
N GLN A 245 4.48 -0.46 10.96
CA GLN A 245 4.13 -1.63 11.77
C GLN A 245 3.56 -1.21 13.12
N LEU A 246 2.61 -2.00 13.62
CA LEU A 246 2.04 -1.86 14.95
C LEU A 246 2.49 -3.02 15.84
N PRO A 247 2.55 -2.80 17.18
CA PRO A 247 2.61 -3.88 18.14
C PRO A 247 1.43 -4.85 17.98
N LEU A 248 1.56 -6.04 18.56
CA LEU A 248 0.50 -7.03 18.54
C LEU A 248 -0.78 -6.45 19.15
N ILE A 249 -1.95 -6.88 18.66
CA ILE A 249 -3.25 -6.42 19.20
C ILE A 249 -3.40 -6.64 20.70
N PHE A 250 -2.71 -7.65 21.26
CA PHE A 250 -2.71 -7.96 22.69
C PHE A 250 -1.97 -6.92 23.54
N SER A 251 -1.13 -6.08 22.93
CA SER A 251 -0.56 -4.90 23.60
C SER A 251 -1.64 -3.87 23.93
N PHE A 252 -2.83 -3.94 23.31
CA PHE A 252 -3.94 -2.99 23.45
C PHE A 252 -5.20 -3.63 24.08
N PRO A 253 -5.13 -4.19 25.30
CA PRO A 253 -6.20 -5.01 25.86
C PRO A 253 -7.50 -4.25 26.15
N ASN A 254 -7.40 -2.95 26.46
CA ASN A 254 -8.54 -2.11 26.85
C ASN A 254 -8.92 -1.08 25.77
N LEU A 255 -8.36 -1.21 24.58
CA LEU A 255 -8.59 -0.27 23.48
C LEU A 255 -10.05 -0.34 23.03
N ARG A 256 -10.63 0.81 22.73
CA ARG A 256 -12.01 0.99 22.28
C ARG A 256 -12.09 1.77 20.98
N ILE A 257 -11.27 2.80 20.82
CA ILE A 257 -11.24 3.63 19.61
C ILE A 257 -9.81 3.72 19.09
N ALA A 258 -9.62 3.36 17.83
CA ALA A 258 -8.34 3.42 17.14
C ALA A 258 -8.47 4.25 15.85
N LYS A 259 -7.66 5.30 15.73
CA LYS A 259 -7.61 6.15 14.54
C LYS A 259 -6.22 6.11 13.95
N PHE A 260 -6.03 5.35 12.87
CA PHE A 260 -4.74 5.15 12.21
C PHE A 260 -4.63 5.95 10.91
N THR A 261 -3.44 5.91 10.31
CA THR A 261 -3.18 6.48 8.97
C THR A 261 -3.54 5.50 7.86
N TYR A 262 -3.25 4.21 8.06
CA TYR A 262 -3.43 3.17 7.07
C TYR A 262 -4.55 2.22 7.45
N ALA A 263 -5.39 1.83 6.48
CA ALA A 263 -6.49 0.91 6.71
C ALA A 263 -6.02 -0.51 7.10
N HIS A 264 -4.84 -0.93 6.64
CA HIS A 264 -4.23 -2.22 7.00
C HIS A 264 -3.98 -2.38 8.51
N HIS A 265 -3.78 -1.27 9.24
CA HIS A 265 -3.66 -1.30 10.70
C HIS A 265 -4.97 -1.70 11.41
N CYS A 266 -6.12 -1.57 10.74
CA CYS A 266 -7.41 -2.03 11.25
C CYS A 266 -7.72 -3.50 10.96
N CYS A 267 -6.95 -4.15 10.08
CA CYS A 267 -7.23 -5.53 9.64
C CYS A 267 -7.23 -6.58 10.75
N PRO A 268 -6.27 -6.59 11.69
CA PRO A 268 -6.31 -7.51 12.82
C PRO A 268 -7.64 -7.46 13.57
N PHE A 269 -8.10 -6.26 13.92
CA PHE A 269 -9.34 -6.07 14.66
C PHE A 269 -10.57 -6.60 13.89
N GLN A 270 -10.61 -6.42 12.56
CA GLN A 270 -11.69 -6.93 11.72
C GLN A 270 -11.68 -8.45 11.57
N ILE A 271 -10.50 -9.06 11.35
CA ILE A 271 -10.36 -10.52 11.24
C ILE A 271 -10.83 -11.17 12.54
N PHE A 272 -10.39 -10.64 13.68
CA PHE A 272 -10.81 -11.12 15.00
C PHE A 272 -12.32 -11.00 15.21
N LYS A 273 -12.92 -9.85 14.85
CA LYS A 273 -14.37 -9.67 14.88
C LYS A 273 -15.06 -10.75 14.03
N SER A 274 -14.61 -10.99 12.80
CA SER A 274 -15.22 -11.99 11.92
C SER A 274 -15.15 -13.44 12.47
N GLU A 275 -14.08 -13.79 13.19
CA GLU A 275 -13.92 -15.12 13.79
C GLU A 275 -14.80 -15.31 15.04
N ILE A 276 -14.97 -14.29 15.88
CA ILE A 276 -15.89 -14.33 17.05
C ILE A 276 -17.34 -14.57 16.59
N TYR A 277 -17.74 -13.94 15.48
CA TYR A 277 -19.09 -14.09 14.92
C TYR A 277 -19.33 -15.45 14.24
N LYS A 278 -18.28 -16.23 13.94
CA LYS A 278 -18.41 -17.48 13.17
C LYS A 278 -18.79 -18.72 13.96
N GLU A 279 -18.72 -18.78 15.29
CA GLU A 279 -19.33 -19.89 16.07
C GLU A 279 -19.25 -19.68 17.60
N LYS A 280 -20.33 -20.00 18.35
CA LYS A 280 -20.48 -20.21 19.83
C LYS A 280 -19.91 -19.19 20.83
N ILE A 281 -18.90 -18.40 20.48
CA ILE A 281 -18.21 -17.42 21.33
C ILE A 281 -19.06 -16.16 21.51
N LEU A 282 -19.86 -15.77 20.51
CA LEU A 282 -20.79 -14.63 20.64
C LEU A 282 -21.79 -14.82 21.80
N ASN A 283 -22.28 -16.06 22.03
CA ASN A 283 -23.15 -16.35 23.17
C ASN A 283 -22.38 -16.26 24.48
N PHE A 284 -21.16 -16.81 24.54
CA PHE A 284 -20.27 -16.67 25.69
C PHE A 284 -19.99 -15.19 26.03
N CYS A 285 -19.69 -14.35 25.03
CA CYS A 285 -19.44 -12.93 25.22
C CYS A 285 -20.69 -12.16 25.64
N LYS A 286 -21.86 -12.46 25.05
CA LYS A 286 -23.15 -11.87 25.47
C LYS A 286 -23.52 -12.25 26.90
N ASP A 287 -23.29 -13.49 27.30
CA ASP A 287 -23.57 -13.98 28.65
C ASP A 287 -22.57 -13.40 29.67
N HIS A 288 -21.29 -13.30 29.32
CA HIS A 288 -20.26 -12.68 30.16
C HIS A 288 -20.47 -11.16 30.34
N ILE A 289 -20.84 -10.44 29.29
CA ILE A 289 -21.17 -9.00 29.36
C ILE A 289 -22.43 -8.76 30.21
N LYS A 290 -23.45 -9.63 30.11
CA LYS A 290 -24.64 -9.60 30.99
C LYS A 290 -24.31 -9.89 32.46
N LEU A 291 -23.37 -10.79 32.74
CA LEU A 291 -22.91 -11.09 34.09
C LEU A 291 -22.09 -9.94 34.70
N GLN A 292 -21.29 -9.22 33.91
CA GLN A 292 -20.57 -8.04 34.39
C GLN A 292 -21.50 -6.85 34.64
N SER A 293 -22.51 -6.61 33.79
CA SER A 293 -23.45 -5.50 33.94
C SER A 293 -24.48 -5.68 35.08
N SER A 294 -24.69 -6.91 35.55
CA SER A 294 -25.54 -7.23 36.71
C SER A 294 -24.78 -7.26 38.05
N SER A 295 -23.45 -7.21 38.04
CA SER A 295 -22.61 -7.21 39.25
C SER A 295 -22.35 -5.83 39.86
N SER A 296 -22.73 -4.73 39.19
CA SER A 296 -22.51 -3.36 39.68
C SER A 296 -23.67 -2.75 40.48
N SER A 297 -24.72 -3.50 40.80
CA SER A 297 -25.90 -2.98 41.54
C SER A 297 -26.44 -3.88 42.66
N GLY A 298 -25.74 -4.96 43.04
CA GLY A 298 -26.31 -5.99 43.93
C GLY A 298 -25.50 -6.38 45.18
N VAL A 299 -24.37 -5.74 45.51
CA VAL A 299 -23.48 -6.23 46.58
C VAL A 299 -23.99 -5.93 48.01
N GLN A 300 -25.07 -5.18 48.20
CA GLN A 300 -25.50 -4.80 49.57
C GLN A 300 -26.67 -5.60 50.18
N LYS A 301 -27.38 -6.47 49.46
CA LYS A 301 -28.58 -7.13 50.04
C LYS A 301 -28.85 -8.54 49.50
N ALA A 302 -28.03 -9.52 49.86
CA ALA A 302 -28.44 -10.93 49.94
C ALA A 302 -27.41 -11.81 50.69
N LEU A 303 -26.84 -11.31 51.79
CA LEU A 303 -26.40 -12.20 52.87
C LEU A 303 -27.65 -12.52 53.69
N ILE A 304 -28.32 -13.64 53.38
CA ILE A 304 -29.11 -14.52 54.25
C ILE A 304 -29.85 -15.50 53.32
N SER A 305 -29.33 -16.73 53.23
CA SER A 305 -30.07 -18.00 53.08
C SER A 305 -29.34 -19.01 52.18
N LYS A 306 -28.83 -20.05 52.86
CA LYS A 306 -28.54 -21.42 52.37
C LYS A 306 -27.27 -21.68 51.55
N ARG A 307 -26.17 -21.78 52.31
CA ARG A 307 -25.23 -22.91 52.42
C ARG A 307 -25.37 -24.04 51.37
N SER A 308 -24.42 -24.12 50.44
CA SER A 308 -23.81 -25.39 50.02
C SER A 308 -22.32 -25.15 49.69
N LYS A 309 -21.48 -26.06 50.18
CA LYS A 309 -20.02 -25.95 50.27
C LYS A 309 -19.36 -26.23 48.91
N SER A 310 -18.55 -25.29 48.43
CA SER A 310 -17.25 -25.59 47.80
C SER A 310 -16.48 -24.28 47.55
N THR A 311 -15.27 -24.24 48.10
CA THR A 311 -14.28 -23.14 48.19
C THR A 311 -14.11 -22.27 46.95
N VAL A 312 -14.41 -20.97 47.09
CA VAL A 312 -13.90 -19.90 46.22
C VAL A 312 -12.45 -19.62 46.63
N ALA A 313 -11.49 -20.10 45.84
CA ALA A 313 -10.11 -19.63 45.94
C ALA A 313 -10.04 -18.26 45.25
N ILE A 314 -9.93 -17.21 46.06
CA ILE A 314 -9.60 -15.85 45.59
C ILE A 314 -8.15 -15.88 45.14
N TYR A 315 -7.90 -15.90 43.82
CA TYR A 315 -6.57 -15.65 43.29
C TYR A 315 -6.45 -14.17 42.92
N ASN A 316 -5.81 -13.42 43.82
CA ASN A 316 -5.09 -12.20 43.45
C ASN A 316 -4.00 -12.57 42.45
N PHE A 317 -3.96 -11.96 41.26
CA PHE A 317 -2.84 -12.15 40.34
C PHE A 317 -2.06 -10.85 40.11
N SER A 318 -0.92 -10.80 40.79
CA SER A 318 0.21 -9.92 40.50
C SER A 318 0.91 -10.42 39.24
N TRP A 319 1.15 -9.54 38.26
CA TRP A 319 2.03 -9.84 37.14
C TRP A 319 3.44 -9.34 37.44
N GLY A 320 4.27 -10.26 37.94
CA GLY A 320 5.72 -10.14 37.95
C GLY A 320 6.32 -10.71 36.67
N SER A 321 7.36 -10.02 36.19
CA SER A 321 8.33 -10.43 35.17
C SER A 321 8.47 -11.95 34.99
N SER A 322 8.11 -12.46 33.81
CA SER A 322 8.72 -13.67 33.27
C SER A 322 8.91 -13.53 31.77
N LYS A 323 10.17 -13.69 31.35
CA LYS A 323 10.66 -13.65 29.98
C LYS A 323 9.75 -14.42 29.02
N PHE A 324 9.35 -13.79 27.92
CA PHE A 324 8.89 -14.48 26.72
C PHE A 324 10.06 -15.31 26.17
N GLN A 325 10.17 -16.56 26.61
CA GLN A 325 11.22 -17.48 26.20
C GLN A 325 10.69 -18.38 25.08
N GLU A 326 11.23 -18.16 23.89
CA GLU A 326 11.42 -19.05 22.72
C GLU A 326 10.30 -20.05 22.34
N MET A 327 9.79 -19.90 21.11
CA MET A 327 9.17 -21.00 20.36
C MET A 327 10.16 -22.18 20.25
N PRO A 328 9.75 -23.44 20.53
CA PRO A 328 10.66 -24.57 20.44
C PRO A 328 11.00 -24.92 18.97
N ASN A 329 12.30 -25.03 18.70
CA ASN A 329 12.88 -25.47 17.43
C ASN A 329 12.73 -27.00 17.18
N SER A 330 12.41 -27.32 15.91
CA SER A 330 12.63 -28.55 15.12
C SER A 330 12.57 -29.97 15.75
N ALA A 331 11.72 -30.86 15.22
CA ALA A 331 12.12 -31.96 14.30
C ALA A 331 11.05 -33.06 14.08
N LYS A 332 11.00 -33.55 12.82
CA LYS A 332 10.47 -34.83 12.27
C LYS A 332 8.96 -34.99 11.94
N SER A 333 8.70 -34.76 10.65
CA SER A 333 7.76 -35.42 9.71
C SER A 333 6.44 -36.02 10.21
N ARG A 334 5.33 -35.35 9.84
CA ARG A 334 4.28 -35.96 9.00
C ARG A 334 3.43 -34.86 8.34
N LYS A 335 3.37 -34.87 7.01
CA LYS A 335 2.52 -33.98 6.21
C LYS A 335 1.04 -34.15 6.62
N LYS A 336 0.46 -33.12 7.23
CA LYS A 336 -0.99 -32.84 7.26
C LYS A 336 -1.20 -31.33 7.09
N SER A 337 -2.30 -30.98 6.43
CA SER A 337 -2.66 -29.64 5.93
C SER A 337 -2.55 -28.51 6.97
N PRO A 338 -2.24 -27.27 6.56
CA PRO A 338 -2.06 -26.14 7.48
C PRO A 338 -3.39 -25.43 7.77
N THR A 339 -4.37 -26.12 8.35
CA THR A 339 -5.68 -25.51 8.69
C THR A 339 -6.12 -25.68 10.15
N SER A 340 -5.26 -26.08 11.09
CA SER A 340 -5.74 -26.23 12.48
C SER A 340 -4.73 -25.99 13.62
N THR A 341 -3.62 -25.28 13.39
CA THR A 341 -2.65 -24.97 14.47
C THR A 341 -2.81 -23.59 15.08
N SER A 342 -3.53 -22.66 14.44
CA SER A 342 -3.82 -21.33 15.00
C SER A 342 -4.99 -21.29 16.00
N ILE A 343 -5.65 -22.41 16.31
CA ILE A 343 -6.92 -22.44 17.07
C ILE A 343 -6.82 -23.31 18.35
N ARG A 344 -5.66 -23.36 19.02
CA ARG A 344 -5.52 -24.08 20.31
C ARG A 344 -5.44 -23.19 21.55
N TRP A 345 -5.07 -21.91 21.40
CA TRP A 345 -5.03 -20.95 22.50
C TRP A 345 -6.42 -20.37 22.88
N PHE A 346 -7.43 -20.51 22.02
CA PHE A 346 -8.80 -20.06 22.27
C PHE A 346 -9.52 -20.74 23.44
N LYS A 347 -9.05 -21.89 23.94
CA LYS A 347 -9.78 -22.67 24.96
C LYS A 347 -9.45 -22.30 26.41
N GLN A 348 -8.61 -21.30 26.65
CA GLN A 348 -8.25 -20.87 28.01
C GLN A 348 -9.16 -19.73 28.50
N PRO A 349 -9.75 -19.82 29.71
CA PRO A 349 -10.71 -18.82 30.22
C PRO A 349 -10.15 -17.38 30.27
N ALA A 350 -8.85 -17.22 30.55
CA ALA A 350 -8.18 -15.92 30.60
C ALA A 350 -8.17 -15.19 29.23
N TYR A 351 -8.11 -15.94 28.13
CA TYR A 351 -8.10 -15.39 26.78
C TYR A 351 -9.51 -15.04 26.30
N MET A 352 -10.53 -15.79 26.74
CA MET A 352 -11.92 -15.55 26.35
C MET A 352 -12.44 -14.17 26.79
N ASN A 353 -12.02 -13.66 27.96
CA ASN A 353 -12.41 -12.33 28.42
C ASN A 353 -11.77 -11.19 27.60
N HIS A 354 -10.51 -11.35 27.16
CA HIS A 354 -9.86 -10.42 26.22
C HIS A 354 -10.53 -10.44 24.85
N LEU A 355 -10.98 -11.61 24.40
CA LEU A 355 -11.66 -11.76 23.11
C LEU A 355 -12.97 -10.97 23.03
N CYS A 356 -13.76 -10.92 24.11
CA CYS A 356 -15.01 -10.15 24.11
C CYS A 356 -14.79 -8.63 24.10
N MET A 357 -13.67 -8.13 24.62
CA MET A 357 -13.35 -6.69 24.55
C MET A 357 -12.94 -6.23 23.15
N LEU A 358 -12.30 -7.11 22.37
CA LEU A 358 -11.88 -6.82 20.98
C LEU A 358 -13.06 -6.64 20.01
N GLU A 359 -14.26 -7.15 20.34
CA GLU A 359 -15.48 -7.01 19.53
C GLU A 359 -15.96 -5.54 19.42
N MET A 360 -15.71 -4.75 20.45
CA MET A 360 -16.23 -3.38 20.61
C MET A 360 -15.29 -2.29 20.09
N ILE A 361 -14.18 -2.67 19.43
CA ILE A 361 -13.20 -1.70 18.95
C ILE A 361 -13.67 -1.04 17.66
N GLU A 362 -13.80 0.28 17.70
CA GLU A 362 -14.01 1.11 16.53
C GLU A 362 -12.64 1.51 15.95
N CYS A 363 -12.33 1.01 14.76
CA CYS A 363 -11.06 1.28 14.07
C CYS A 363 -11.30 2.05 12.76
N THR A 364 -10.53 3.12 12.54
CA THR A 364 -10.61 3.95 11.33
C THR A 364 -9.21 4.24 10.78
N PRO A 365 -9.01 4.34 9.45
CA PRO A 365 -9.99 4.13 8.41
C PRO A 365 -10.32 2.64 8.20
N ASN A 366 -11.55 2.35 7.81
CA ASN A 366 -11.93 0.98 7.45
C ASN A 366 -11.20 0.56 6.17
N PRO A 367 -10.71 -0.70 6.08
CA PRO A 367 -10.28 -1.32 4.83
C PRO A 367 -11.30 -1.08 3.73
N ASP A 368 -10.80 -0.55 2.61
CA ASP A 368 -11.59 -0.31 1.43
C ASP A 368 -11.54 -1.53 0.50
N ALA A 369 -12.33 -1.48 -0.57
CA ALA A 369 -12.44 -2.62 -1.45
C ALA A 369 -11.24 -2.75 -2.42
N LEU A 370 -10.34 -1.76 -2.48
CA LEU A 370 -9.05 -1.81 -3.18
C LEU A 370 -7.95 -2.49 -2.33
N ASN A 371 -8.06 -2.37 -1.01
CA ASN A 371 -7.13 -2.92 -0.01
C ASN A 371 -7.86 -3.71 1.09
N PRO A 372 -8.50 -4.84 0.74
CA PRO A 372 -9.11 -5.71 1.74
C PRO A 372 -8.05 -6.36 2.64
N CYS A 373 -8.47 -6.86 3.80
CA CYS A 373 -7.62 -7.59 4.76
C CYS A 373 -7.24 -9.01 4.32
N GLU A 374 -7.24 -9.27 3.02
CA GLU A 374 -6.95 -10.55 2.42
C GLU A 374 -5.52 -10.58 1.86
N ASP A 375 -5.02 -11.78 1.61
CA ASP A 375 -3.75 -11.97 0.89
C ASP A 375 -3.81 -11.37 -0.54
N VAL A 376 -2.64 -11.15 -1.14
CA VAL A 376 -2.50 -10.64 -2.52
C VAL A 376 -3.37 -11.43 -3.50
N ALA A 377 -3.33 -12.77 -3.47
CA ALA A 377 -4.21 -13.61 -4.30
C ALA A 377 -5.63 -13.75 -3.71
N GLY A 378 -5.79 -13.61 -2.39
CA GLY A 378 -7.06 -13.67 -1.65
C GLY A 378 -7.60 -15.09 -1.46
N THR A 379 -7.68 -15.90 -2.52
CA THR A 379 -8.20 -17.28 -2.46
C THR A 379 -7.20 -18.29 -2.99
N MET A 380 -7.34 -19.55 -2.56
CA MET A 380 -6.51 -20.66 -3.06
C MET A 380 -6.67 -20.87 -4.57
N LEU A 381 -7.88 -20.63 -5.12
CA LEU A 381 -8.13 -20.73 -6.55
C LEU A 381 -7.30 -19.73 -7.34
N VAL A 382 -7.32 -18.46 -6.92
CA VAL A 382 -6.54 -17.40 -7.56
C VAL A 382 -5.04 -17.67 -7.42
N ARG A 383 -4.59 -18.15 -6.24
CA ARG A 383 -3.19 -18.52 -6.01
C ARG A 383 -2.69 -19.58 -6.99
N ILE A 384 -3.46 -20.66 -7.20
CA ILE A 384 -3.13 -21.70 -8.19
C ILE A 384 -3.10 -21.10 -9.60
N PHE A 385 -4.09 -20.27 -9.92
CA PHE A 385 -4.24 -19.68 -11.24
C PHE A 385 -3.10 -18.75 -11.63
N ILE A 386 -2.68 -17.84 -10.74
CA ILE A 386 -1.57 -16.91 -11.00
C ILE A 386 -0.29 -17.69 -11.33
N TRP A 387 0.01 -18.79 -10.64
CA TRP A 387 1.17 -19.63 -10.96
C TRP A 387 1.07 -20.28 -12.34
N ILE A 388 -0.09 -20.87 -12.66
CA ILE A 388 -0.31 -21.53 -13.95
C ILE A 388 -0.20 -20.52 -15.10
N VAL A 389 -0.90 -19.39 -15.00
CA VAL A 389 -0.93 -18.38 -16.06
C VAL A 389 0.39 -17.63 -16.15
N GLY A 390 1.02 -17.30 -15.02
CA GLY A 390 2.33 -16.63 -15.01
C GLY A 390 3.41 -17.47 -15.69
N LEU A 391 3.59 -18.72 -15.24
CA LEU A 391 4.57 -19.62 -15.83
C LEU A 391 4.20 -20.00 -17.27
N GLY A 392 2.92 -20.29 -17.52
CA GLY A 392 2.42 -20.61 -18.86
C GLY A 392 2.69 -19.50 -19.87
N THR A 393 2.46 -18.24 -19.48
CA THR A 393 2.74 -17.05 -20.30
C THR A 393 4.24 -16.91 -20.59
N ILE A 394 5.10 -17.07 -19.58
CA ILE A 394 6.57 -17.02 -19.76
C ILE A 394 7.03 -18.10 -20.74
N PHE A 395 6.67 -19.37 -20.46
CA PHE A 395 7.12 -20.49 -21.29
C PHE A 395 6.57 -20.44 -22.71
N GLY A 396 5.29 -20.08 -22.87
CA GLY A 396 4.63 -19.98 -24.17
C GLY A 396 5.28 -18.92 -25.05
N ASN A 397 5.45 -17.70 -24.54
CA ASN A 397 6.02 -16.61 -25.31
C ASN A 397 7.53 -16.78 -25.57
N PHE A 398 8.27 -17.31 -24.59
CA PHE A 398 9.67 -17.69 -24.81
C PHE A 398 9.81 -18.76 -25.91
N PHE A 399 8.93 -19.77 -25.92
CA PHE A 399 8.93 -20.78 -26.96
C PHE A 399 8.62 -20.19 -28.35
N VAL A 400 7.68 -19.24 -28.45
CA VAL A 400 7.40 -18.51 -29.70
C VAL A 400 8.63 -17.76 -30.19
N LEU A 401 9.30 -17.01 -29.32
CA LEU A 401 10.52 -16.28 -29.66
C LEU A 401 11.63 -17.22 -30.16
N LEU A 402 11.86 -18.34 -29.46
CA LEU A 402 12.80 -19.37 -29.89
C LEU A 402 12.40 -19.98 -31.24
N LEU A 403 11.13 -20.29 -31.44
CA LEU A 403 10.62 -20.89 -32.67
C LEU A 403 10.83 -19.96 -33.87
N LEU A 404 10.53 -18.67 -33.71
CA LEU A 404 10.72 -17.66 -34.74
C LEU A 404 12.21 -17.45 -35.03
N PHE A 405 13.05 -17.39 -33.99
CA PHE A 405 14.49 -17.29 -34.13
C PHE A 405 15.06 -18.45 -34.96
N PHE A 406 14.72 -19.71 -34.64
CA PHE A 406 15.23 -20.86 -35.38
C PHE A 406 14.64 -21.00 -36.79
N THR A 407 13.40 -20.58 -37.02
CA THR A 407 12.77 -20.68 -38.33
C THR A 407 13.31 -19.63 -39.30
N HIS A 408 13.66 -18.43 -38.81
CA HIS A 408 14.18 -17.35 -39.62
C HIS A 408 15.71 -17.24 -39.62
N ARG A 409 16.42 -18.06 -38.85
CA ARG A 409 17.90 -18.07 -38.80
C ARG A 409 18.56 -18.19 -40.17
N ASP A 410 17.98 -19.01 -41.06
CA ASP A 410 18.51 -19.26 -42.41
C ASP A 410 17.81 -18.42 -43.49
N SER A 411 16.82 -17.60 -43.10
CA SER A 411 16.03 -16.74 -44.01
C SER A 411 16.53 -15.30 -43.92
N LEU A 412 17.04 -14.75 -45.03
CA LEU A 412 17.54 -13.37 -45.12
C LEU A 412 16.48 -12.27 -44.90
N TYR A 413 15.20 -12.63 -44.80
CA TYR A 413 14.09 -11.66 -44.68
C TYR A 413 13.09 -12.06 -43.59
N ILE A 414 12.72 -11.09 -42.75
CA ILE A 414 11.63 -11.16 -41.77
C ILE A 414 10.45 -10.38 -42.34
N GLY A 415 9.29 -11.03 -42.46
CA GLY A 415 8.05 -10.37 -42.87
C GLY A 415 7.47 -9.48 -41.77
N VAL A 416 6.73 -8.44 -42.15
CA VAL A 416 6.11 -7.46 -41.24
C VAL A 416 5.29 -8.14 -40.13
N THR A 417 4.39 -9.06 -40.47
CA THR A 417 3.56 -9.74 -39.46
C THR A 417 4.40 -10.52 -38.44
N THR A 418 5.52 -11.10 -38.88
CA THR A 418 6.42 -11.85 -37.97
C THR A 418 7.18 -10.89 -37.04
N PHE A 419 7.55 -9.70 -37.53
CA PHE A 419 8.14 -8.64 -36.71
C PHE A 419 7.17 -8.18 -35.61
N PHE A 420 5.90 -7.93 -35.92
CA PHE A 420 4.90 -7.58 -34.90
C PHE A 420 4.63 -8.74 -33.92
N MET A 421 4.60 -9.99 -34.39
CA MET A 421 4.46 -11.15 -33.49
C MET A 421 5.62 -11.28 -32.50
N ILE A 422 6.85 -10.93 -32.88
CA ILE A 422 8.00 -10.93 -31.97
C ILE A 422 7.80 -9.90 -30.86
N ASN A 423 7.40 -8.67 -31.22
CA ASN A 423 7.15 -7.62 -30.23
C ASN A 423 5.99 -7.97 -29.29
N LEU A 424 4.91 -8.55 -29.83
CA LEU A 424 3.78 -9.02 -29.03
C LEU A 424 4.20 -10.13 -28.04
N ALA A 425 5.05 -11.06 -28.47
CA ALA A 425 5.60 -12.09 -27.57
C ALA A 425 6.55 -11.51 -26.50
N ILE A 426 7.30 -10.44 -26.80
CA ILE A 426 8.11 -9.72 -25.81
C ILE A 426 7.21 -9.03 -24.77
N ALA A 427 6.17 -8.33 -25.23
CA ALA A 427 5.21 -7.67 -24.37
C ALA A 427 4.52 -8.68 -23.44
N ASP A 428 4.00 -9.78 -23.97
CA ASP A 428 3.32 -10.81 -23.18
C ASP A 428 4.25 -11.56 -22.23
N PHE A 429 5.52 -11.76 -22.59
CA PHE A 429 6.53 -12.30 -21.66
C PHE A 429 6.66 -11.43 -20.40
N CYS A 430 6.66 -10.10 -20.56
CA CYS A 430 6.67 -9.16 -19.43
C CYS A 430 5.42 -9.29 -18.54
N MET A 431 4.24 -9.57 -19.12
CA MET A 431 3.03 -9.87 -18.33
C MET A 431 3.24 -11.10 -17.43
N GLY A 432 3.88 -12.13 -17.98
CA GLY A 432 4.23 -13.34 -17.23
C GLY A 432 5.18 -13.05 -16.06
N VAL A 433 6.19 -12.19 -16.26
CA VAL A 433 7.10 -11.73 -15.20
C VAL A 433 6.33 -11.01 -14.09
N TYR A 434 5.43 -10.09 -14.43
CA TYR A 434 4.55 -9.41 -13.48
C TYR A 434 3.75 -10.40 -12.62
N LEU A 435 3.10 -11.39 -13.23
CA LEU A 435 2.31 -12.38 -12.49
C LEU A 435 3.17 -13.23 -11.55
N VAL A 436 4.37 -13.61 -11.97
CA VAL A 436 5.29 -14.37 -11.10
C VAL A 436 5.76 -13.52 -9.94
N ILE A 437 6.00 -12.22 -10.13
CA ILE A 437 6.33 -11.30 -9.01
C ILE A 437 5.18 -11.31 -7.99
N LEU A 438 3.93 -11.19 -8.42
CA LEU A 438 2.77 -11.27 -7.51
C LEU A 438 2.65 -12.64 -6.83
N ALA A 439 2.88 -13.72 -7.57
CA ALA A 439 2.80 -15.08 -7.03
C ALA A 439 3.86 -15.34 -5.94
N VAL A 440 5.06 -14.81 -6.14
CA VAL A 440 6.16 -14.90 -5.17
C VAL A 440 5.85 -14.08 -3.92
N GLU A 441 5.34 -12.87 -4.07
CA GLU A 441 4.95 -12.04 -2.92
C GLU A 441 3.82 -12.71 -2.12
N ASP A 442 2.76 -13.14 -2.80
CA ASP A 442 1.66 -13.86 -2.19
C ASP A 442 2.14 -15.12 -1.43
N ALA A 443 3.09 -15.87 -1.98
CA ALA A 443 3.67 -17.04 -1.33
C ALA A 443 4.51 -16.69 -0.08
N LYS A 444 5.20 -15.55 -0.08
CA LYS A 444 5.99 -15.08 1.07
C LYS A 444 5.13 -14.60 2.22
N THR A 445 4.03 -13.91 1.91
CA THR A 445 3.21 -13.22 2.91
C THR A 445 1.90 -13.94 3.21
N ALA A 446 1.69 -15.15 2.66
CA ALA A 446 0.45 -15.92 2.79
C ALA A 446 -0.02 -16.03 4.25
N GLY A 447 -1.29 -15.67 4.48
CA GLY A 447 -1.94 -15.70 5.79
C GLY A 447 -1.57 -14.53 6.71
N SER A 448 -0.70 -13.62 6.30
CA SER A 448 -0.25 -12.48 7.10
C SER A 448 0.06 -11.23 6.28
N TYR A 449 -0.46 -11.14 5.05
CA TYR A 449 -0.16 -10.03 4.12
C TYR A 449 -0.41 -8.65 4.71
N TYR A 450 -1.44 -8.49 5.55
CA TYR A 450 -1.75 -7.20 6.19
C TYR A 450 -0.57 -6.62 7.02
N ASN A 451 0.35 -7.45 7.54
CA ASN A 451 1.56 -6.98 8.25
C ASN A 451 2.64 -6.47 7.29
N PHE A 452 2.66 -6.98 6.06
CA PHE A 452 3.66 -6.69 5.03
C PHE A 452 3.14 -5.74 3.94
N ALA A 453 1.84 -5.46 3.92
CA ALA A 453 1.16 -4.73 2.85
C ALA A 453 1.80 -3.36 2.58
N LEU A 454 2.11 -2.60 3.63
CA LEU A 454 2.73 -1.28 3.49
C LEU A 454 4.16 -1.37 2.96
N ASP A 455 4.94 -2.38 3.36
CA ASP A 455 6.29 -2.59 2.84
C ASP A 455 6.29 -3.04 1.38
N TRP A 456 5.34 -3.89 0.99
CA TRP A 456 5.13 -4.28 -0.40
C TRP A 456 4.71 -3.11 -1.27
N GLN A 457 3.60 -2.44 -0.92
CA GLN A 457 2.99 -1.38 -1.72
C GLN A 457 3.90 -0.15 -1.87
N THR A 458 4.61 0.25 -0.81
CA THR A 458 5.56 1.38 -0.87
C THR A 458 6.94 0.98 -1.38
N GLY A 459 7.22 -0.32 -1.45
CA GLY A 459 8.50 -0.89 -1.86
C GLY A 459 8.78 -0.79 -3.36
N SER A 460 10.02 -1.07 -3.74
CA SER A 460 10.45 -1.12 -5.14
C SER A 460 9.82 -2.29 -5.90
N GLY A 461 9.53 -3.41 -5.21
CA GLY A 461 8.91 -4.59 -5.81
C GLY A 461 7.58 -4.28 -6.49
N CYS A 462 6.69 -3.56 -5.79
CA CYS A 462 5.40 -3.17 -6.35
C CYS A 462 5.53 -2.17 -7.50
N LYS A 463 6.50 -1.25 -7.45
CA LYS A 463 6.79 -0.32 -8.56
C LYS A 463 7.26 -1.04 -9.82
N ILE A 464 8.14 -2.04 -9.68
CA ILE A 464 8.63 -2.86 -10.79
C ILE A 464 7.49 -3.71 -11.36
N ALA A 465 6.67 -4.33 -10.51
CA ALA A 465 5.49 -5.08 -10.92
C ALA A 465 4.50 -4.20 -11.71
N GLY A 466 4.17 -3.03 -11.16
CA GLY A 466 3.29 -2.03 -11.77
C GLY A 466 3.80 -1.53 -13.13
N PHE A 467 5.10 -1.29 -13.25
CA PHE A 467 5.73 -0.96 -14.52
C PHE A 467 5.51 -2.07 -15.55
N PHE A 468 5.84 -3.32 -15.21
CA PHE A 468 5.73 -4.44 -16.16
C PHE A 468 4.30 -4.70 -16.61
N THR A 469 3.30 -4.59 -15.72
CA THR A 469 1.90 -4.81 -16.13
C THR A 469 1.41 -3.73 -17.09
N VAL A 470 1.68 -2.44 -16.83
CA VAL A 470 1.24 -1.36 -17.73
C VAL A 470 2.05 -1.38 -19.03
N PHE A 471 3.38 -1.51 -18.94
CA PHE A 471 4.24 -1.58 -20.11
C PHE A 471 3.83 -2.73 -21.05
N SER A 472 3.63 -3.92 -20.49
CA SER A 472 3.21 -5.09 -21.24
C SER A 472 1.85 -4.87 -21.90
N SER A 473 0.87 -4.36 -21.14
CA SER A 473 -0.49 -4.23 -21.63
C SER A 473 -0.63 -3.19 -22.73
N GLU A 474 0.01 -2.04 -22.57
CA GLU A 474 -0.03 -0.96 -23.56
C GLU A 474 0.74 -1.34 -24.83
N LEU A 475 1.92 -1.97 -24.70
CA LEU A 475 2.67 -2.46 -25.85
C LEU A 475 1.85 -3.52 -26.62
N SER A 476 1.29 -4.51 -25.93
CA SER A 476 0.48 -5.57 -26.56
C SER A 476 -0.73 -5.00 -27.32
N VAL A 477 -1.45 -4.02 -26.74
CA VAL A 477 -2.63 -3.41 -27.38
C VAL A 477 -2.24 -2.62 -28.63
N VAL A 478 -1.19 -1.81 -28.57
CA VAL A 478 -0.74 -1.04 -29.74
C VAL A 478 -0.19 -1.97 -30.82
N THR A 479 0.59 -2.99 -30.48
CA THR A 479 1.06 -3.99 -31.45
C THR A 479 -0.11 -4.74 -32.10
N MET A 480 -1.19 -5.03 -31.36
CA MET A 480 -2.40 -5.64 -31.93
C MET A 480 -3.16 -4.70 -32.88
N VAL A 481 -3.20 -3.40 -32.61
CA VAL A 481 -3.68 -2.37 -33.54
C VAL A 481 -2.84 -2.38 -34.83
N LEU A 482 -1.51 -2.45 -34.71
CA LEU A 482 -0.60 -2.48 -35.86
C LEU A 482 -0.73 -3.76 -36.70
N ILE A 483 -0.91 -4.92 -36.06
CA ILE A 483 -1.23 -6.18 -36.75
C ILE A 483 -2.58 -6.05 -37.49
N SER A 484 -3.59 -5.48 -36.85
CA SER A 484 -4.90 -5.24 -37.49
C SER A 484 -4.78 -4.32 -38.70
N LEU A 485 -4.03 -3.23 -38.57
CA LEU A 485 -3.77 -2.29 -39.65
C LEU A 485 -3.00 -2.94 -40.79
N GLU A 486 -1.97 -3.74 -40.52
CA GLU A 486 -1.21 -4.47 -41.53
C GLU A 486 -2.14 -5.41 -42.33
N ILE A 487 -2.94 -6.22 -41.63
CA ILE A 487 -3.87 -7.16 -42.26
C ILE A 487 -4.87 -6.40 -43.12
N TRP A 488 -5.46 -5.32 -42.60
CA TRP A 488 -6.41 -4.48 -43.34
C TRP A 488 -5.76 -3.85 -44.57
N TYR A 489 -4.59 -3.23 -44.42
CA TYR A 489 -3.86 -2.54 -45.47
C TYR A 489 -3.51 -3.50 -46.60
N ASN A 490 -2.92 -4.65 -46.26
CA ASN A 490 -2.55 -5.65 -47.25
C ASN A 490 -3.79 -6.24 -47.93
N THR A 491 -4.88 -6.51 -47.21
CA THR A 491 -6.09 -7.08 -47.84
C THR A 491 -6.75 -6.07 -48.79
N ARG A 492 -6.77 -4.77 -48.45
CA ARG A 492 -7.39 -3.72 -49.29
C ARG A 492 -6.53 -3.31 -50.47
N LEU A 493 -5.22 -3.14 -50.26
CA LEU A 493 -4.32 -2.59 -51.28
C LEU A 493 -3.54 -3.64 -52.08
N SER A 494 -3.62 -4.92 -51.69
CA SER A 494 -3.11 -6.01 -52.53
C SER A 494 -3.80 -6.05 -53.90
N PHE A 495 -5.02 -5.53 -54.05
CA PHE A 495 -5.68 -5.36 -55.35
C PHE A 495 -4.94 -4.39 -56.29
N TYR A 496 -4.18 -3.45 -55.72
CA TYR A 496 -3.38 -2.46 -56.44
C TYR A 496 -1.86 -2.76 -56.42
N GLY A 497 -1.46 -3.91 -55.87
CA GLY A 497 -0.05 -4.35 -55.83
C GLY A 497 0.81 -3.74 -54.71
N PHE A 498 0.26 -2.91 -53.84
CA PHE A 498 1.01 -2.33 -52.71
C PHE A 498 1.07 -3.29 -51.50
N LYS A 499 2.17 -3.23 -50.75
CA LYS A 499 2.38 -4.00 -49.51
C LYS A 499 2.92 -3.11 -48.41
N PHE A 500 2.49 -3.39 -47.17
CA PHE A 500 3.01 -2.68 -46.00
C PHE A 500 4.51 -2.96 -45.84
N GLN A 501 5.30 -1.90 -45.69
CA GLN A 501 6.77 -1.99 -45.68
C GLN A 501 7.33 -2.16 -44.27
N LEU A 502 8.41 -2.94 -44.15
CA LEU A 502 9.08 -3.19 -42.86
C LEU A 502 9.67 -1.91 -42.23
N LYS A 503 10.12 -0.94 -43.03
CA LYS A 503 10.63 0.34 -42.52
C LYS A 503 9.55 1.13 -41.78
N ALA A 504 8.34 1.19 -42.35
CA ALA A 504 7.19 1.83 -41.72
C ALA A 504 6.75 1.06 -40.47
N ALA A 505 6.77 -0.28 -40.53
CA ALA A 505 6.48 -1.14 -39.37
C ALA A 505 7.43 -0.88 -38.20
N PHE A 506 8.73 -0.76 -38.46
CA PHE A 506 9.73 -0.46 -37.44
C PHE A 506 9.48 0.91 -36.79
N GLY A 507 9.19 1.95 -37.59
CA GLY A 507 8.87 3.28 -37.06
C GLY A 507 7.59 3.29 -36.21
N ALA A 508 6.55 2.58 -36.66
CA ALA A 508 5.30 2.46 -35.91
C ALA A 508 5.48 1.71 -34.59
N GLU A 509 6.27 0.64 -34.59
CA GLU A 509 6.56 -0.13 -33.38
C GLU A 509 7.42 0.67 -32.40
N LEU A 510 8.41 1.43 -32.88
CA LEU A 510 9.21 2.32 -32.02
C LEU A 510 8.31 3.34 -31.29
N LEU A 511 7.31 3.89 -31.98
CA LEU A 511 6.32 4.77 -31.36
C LEU A 511 5.48 4.02 -30.31
N ALA A 512 5.09 2.77 -30.57
CA ALA A 512 4.37 1.93 -29.62
C ALA A 512 5.18 1.72 -28.32
N TRP A 513 6.48 1.43 -28.44
CA TRP A 513 7.39 1.32 -27.30
C TRP A 513 7.47 2.62 -26.50
N CYS A 514 7.59 3.77 -27.17
CA CYS A 514 7.60 5.08 -26.50
C CYS A 514 6.30 5.32 -25.72
N ILE A 515 5.14 5.05 -26.32
CA ILE A 515 3.83 5.21 -25.67
C ILE A 515 3.73 4.31 -24.43
N ALA A 516 4.07 3.03 -24.56
CA ALA A 516 4.00 2.07 -23.47
C ALA A 516 4.92 2.44 -22.30
N ILE A 517 6.14 2.90 -22.59
CA ILE A 517 7.09 3.37 -21.56
C ILE A 517 6.56 4.62 -20.87
N ILE A 518 5.97 5.58 -21.61
CA ILE A 518 5.38 6.78 -21.02
C ILE A 518 4.26 6.39 -20.04
N PHE A 519 3.27 5.60 -20.46
CA PHE A 519 2.20 5.15 -19.56
C PHE A 519 2.73 4.38 -18.35
N ALA A 520 3.72 3.50 -18.52
CA ALA A 520 4.28 2.71 -17.42
C ALA A 520 5.16 3.51 -16.44
N THR A 521 5.71 4.67 -16.86
CA THR A 521 6.58 5.49 -16.01
C THR A 521 5.85 6.60 -15.27
N LEU A 522 4.73 7.12 -15.81
CA LEU A 522 3.97 8.20 -15.17
C LEU A 522 3.57 7.91 -13.70
N PRO A 523 3.11 6.69 -13.33
CA PRO A 523 2.83 6.37 -11.92
C PRO A 523 4.07 6.26 -11.03
N ILE A 524 5.27 6.14 -11.60
CA ILE A 524 6.54 6.17 -10.83
C ILE A 524 6.90 7.61 -10.46
N PHE A 525 6.56 8.57 -11.33
CA PHE A 525 6.74 10.02 -11.13
C PHE A 525 5.57 10.69 -10.38
N ASN A 526 4.76 9.91 -9.65
CA ASN A 526 3.65 10.38 -8.82
C ASN A 526 2.50 11.10 -9.57
N VAL A 527 2.36 10.90 -10.89
CA VAL A 527 1.14 11.31 -11.61
C VAL A 527 -0.05 10.43 -11.22
N ASN A 528 0.23 9.14 -11.02
CA ASN A 528 -0.60 8.19 -10.29
C ASN A 528 0.34 7.37 -9.38
N THR A 529 -0.13 6.30 -8.73
CA THR A 529 0.72 5.43 -7.89
C THR A 529 0.35 3.96 -8.04
N TYR A 530 1.39 3.12 -8.15
CA TYR A 530 1.23 1.67 -8.06
C TYR A 530 1.00 1.17 -6.62
N ALA A 531 1.25 2.02 -5.61
CA ALA A 531 1.10 1.65 -4.20
C ALA A 531 -0.37 1.60 -3.73
N ALA A 532 -1.33 1.89 -4.61
CA ALA A 532 -2.74 1.98 -4.25
C ALA A 532 -3.41 0.62 -3.99
N THR A 533 -2.89 -0.47 -4.57
CA THR A 533 -3.49 -1.80 -4.49
C THR A 533 -2.44 -2.87 -4.22
N SER A 534 -2.84 -4.01 -3.66
CA SER A 534 -1.92 -5.15 -3.43
C SER A 534 -1.38 -5.78 -4.73
N ILE A 535 -2.08 -5.61 -5.85
CA ILE A 535 -1.70 -6.09 -7.19
C ILE A 535 -0.94 -5.04 -8.02
N CYS A 536 -0.63 -3.87 -7.45
CA CYS A 536 0.23 -2.87 -8.05
C CYS A 536 -0.32 -2.21 -9.33
N LEU A 537 -1.63 -2.00 -9.42
CA LEU A 537 -2.27 -1.27 -10.53
C LEU A 537 -2.49 0.21 -10.20
N PRO A 538 -2.35 1.12 -11.18
CA PRO A 538 -2.47 2.57 -10.98
C PRO A 538 -3.94 3.01 -11.07
N VAL A 539 -4.76 2.56 -10.13
CA VAL A 539 -6.22 2.76 -10.11
C VAL A 539 -6.67 3.88 -9.16
N LYS A 540 -5.73 4.62 -8.57
CA LYS A 540 -6.04 5.70 -7.64
C LYS A 540 -6.73 6.87 -8.38
N SER A 541 -7.71 7.50 -7.74
CA SER A 541 -8.56 8.53 -8.36
C SER A 541 -8.95 9.66 -7.40
N ASP A 542 -8.10 10.00 -6.43
CA ASP A 542 -8.44 11.01 -5.41
C ASP A 542 -8.24 12.43 -5.94
N THR A 543 -7.11 12.64 -6.63
CA THR A 543 -6.69 13.94 -7.17
C THR A 543 -7.00 14.08 -8.67
N LEU A 544 -6.98 15.31 -9.17
CA LEU A 544 -7.23 15.60 -10.59
C LEU A 544 -6.21 14.92 -11.54
N PRO A 545 -4.88 14.96 -11.30
CA PRO A 545 -3.90 14.27 -12.15
C PRO A 545 -4.11 12.74 -12.17
N GLU A 546 -4.41 12.15 -11.02
CA GLU A 546 -4.68 10.71 -10.89
C GLU A 546 -5.90 10.29 -11.73
N LYS A 547 -6.98 11.07 -11.68
CA LYS A 547 -8.19 10.87 -12.49
C LYS A 547 -7.92 10.99 -13.98
N ILE A 548 -7.21 12.05 -14.40
CA ILE A 548 -6.88 12.29 -15.82
C ILE A 548 -6.06 11.12 -16.37
N TYR A 549 -5.04 10.67 -15.64
CA TYR A 549 -4.23 9.53 -16.04
C TYR A 549 -5.08 8.26 -16.22
N LEU A 550 -5.93 7.94 -15.24
CA LEU A 550 -6.78 6.74 -15.30
C LEU A 550 -7.76 6.79 -16.47
N ILE A 551 -8.42 7.93 -16.68
CA ILE A 551 -9.35 8.13 -17.80
C ILE A 551 -8.62 8.02 -19.14
N LEU A 552 -7.44 8.63 -19.26
CA LEU A 552 -6.62 8.56 -20.48
C LEU A 552 -6.23 7.13 -20.80
N LEU A 553 -5.72 6.37 -19.83
CA LEU A 553 -5.32 4.97 -19.98
C LEU A 553 -6.50 4.08 -20.41
N LEU A 554 -7.65 4.22 -19.75
CA LEU A 554 -8.84 3.43 -20.06
C LEU A 554 -9.44 3.81 -21.43
N THR A 555 -9.49 5.10 -21.75
CA THR A 555 -10.02 5.59 -23.02
C THR A 555 -9.12 5.20 -24.19
N PHE A 556 -7.80 5.28 -24.03
CA PHE A 556 -6.84 4.83 -25.03
C PHE A 556 -7.06 3.36 -25.40
N ASN A 557 -7.18 2.50 -24.39
CA ASN A 557 -7.48 1.08 -24.58
C ASN A 557 -8.86 0.84 -25.23
N ALA A 558 -9.88 1.63 -24.85
CA ALA A 558 -11.21 1.55 -25.46
C ALA A 558 -11.21 1.95 -26.95
N VAL A 559 -10.49 3.01 -27.32
CA VAL A 559 -10.36 3.46 -28.71
C VAL A 559 -9.61 2.43 -29.55
N ALA A 560 -8.51 1.89 -29.05
CA ALA A 560 -7.76 0.83 -29.72
C ALA A 560 -8.66 -0.38 -30.02
N PHE A 561 -9.48 -0.77 -29.04
CA PHE A 561 -10.45 -1.85 -29.18
C PHE A 561 -11.52 -1.59 -30.24
N LEU A 562 -12.11 -0.39 -30.25
CA LEU A 562 -13.12 -0.01 -31.27
C LEU A 562 -12.51 -0.02 -32.67
N TYR A 563 -11.29 0.48 -32.80
CA TYR A 563 -10.55 0.51 -34.07
C TYR A 563 -10.26 -0.89 -34.60
N ILE A 564 -9.74 -1.79 -33.76
CA ILE A 564 -9.51 -3.20 -34.07
C ILE A 564 -10.81 -3.83 -34.57
N THR A 565 -11.90 -3.67 -33.81
CA THR A 565 -13.21 -4.25 -34.14
C THR A 565 -13.73 -3.75 -35.50
N PHE A 566 -13.64 -2.45 -35.75
CA PHE A 566 -14.02 -1.84 -37.03
C PHE A 566 -13.24 -2.46 -38.20
N ASN A 567 -11.91 -2.56 -38.08
CA ASN A 567 -11.07 -3.13 -39.13
C ASN A 567 -11.45 -4.58 -39.45
N TYR A 568 -11.74 -5.41 -38.45
CA TYR A 568 -12.11 -6.82 -38.69
C TYR A 568 -13.51 -6.96 -39.31
N ILE A 569 -14.50 -6.17 -38.88
CA ILE A 569 -15.81 -6.13 -39.53
C ILE A 569 -15.65 -5.73 -40.99
N HIS A 570 -14.85 -4.71 -41.27
CA HIS A 570 -14.62 -4.23 -42.62
C HIS A 570 -13.89 -5.27 -43.50
N ILE A 571 -12.86 -5.93 -42.97
CA ILE A 571 -12.19 -7.05 -43.66
C ILE A 571 -13.19 -8.17 -43.95
N TYR A 572 -14.03 -8.55 -42.98
CA TYR A 572 -15.03 -9.60 -43.15
C TYR A 572 -16.03 -9.27 -44.27
N LEU A 573 -16.55 -8.05 -44.29
CA LEU A 573 -17.50 -7.58 -45.32
C LEU A 573 -16.83 -7.56 -46.71
N MET A 574 -15.61 -7.05 -46.80
CA MET A 574 -14.85 -7.00 -48.05
C MET A 574 -14.57 -8.39 -48.61
N VAL A 575 -14.29 -9.38 -47.76
CA VAL A 575 -14.01 -10.75 -48.21
C VAL A 575 -15.30 -11.53 -48.51
N SER A 576 -16.39 -11.29 -47.77
CA SER A 576 -17.68 -11.96 -47.96
C SER A 576 -18.44 -11.47 -49.20
N GLY A 577 -18.20 -10.23 -49.64
CA GLY A 577 -18.82 -9.65 -50.84
C GLY A 577 -18.18 -10.07 -52.17
N VAL A 578 -17.00 -10.73 -52.15
CA VAL A 578 -16.26 -11.09 -53.36
C VAL A 578 -16.38 -12.59 -53.62
N GLY A 579 -16.91 -12.97 -54.80
CA GLY A 579 -16.98 -14.37 -55.25
C GLY A 579 -15.60 -14.91 -55.64
N TRP A 580 -14.82 -15.39 -54.67
CA TRP A 580 -13.46 -15.86 -54.91
C TRP A 580 -13.40 -17.17 -55.72
N PRO A 581 -12.54 -17.28 -56.75
CA PRO A 581 -12.25 -18.57 -57.37
C PRO A 581 -11.59 -19.53 -56.36
N LYS A 582 -11.92 -20.83 -56.45
CA LYS A 582 -11.58 -21.90 -55.48
C LYS A 582 -10.09 -22.07 -55.15
N LEU A 583 -9.18 -21.40 -55.88
CA LEU A 583 -7.73 -21.50 -55.72
C LEU A 583 -7.16 -20.68 -54.53
N HIS A 584 -7.91 -19.72 -53.97
CA HIS A 584 -7.45 -18.84 -52.86
C HIS A 584 -7.89 -19.29 -51.46
N THR A 585 -8.40 -20.51 -51.32
CA THR A 585 -9.00 -21.03 -50.07
C THR A 585 -8.03 -21.23 -48.90
N GLN A 586 -6.71 -21.24 -49.15
CA GLN A 586 -5.70 -21.33 -48.09
C GLN A 586 -5.49 -20.01 -47.33
N ASP A 587 -5.49 -18.88 -48.03
CA ASP A 587 -5.26 -17.56 -47.42
C ASP A 587 -6.47 -17.10 -46.59
N TRP A 588 -7.69 -17.42 -47.04
CA TRP A 588 -8.93 -17.22 -46.26
C TRP A 588 -8.95 -18.02 -44.95
N LYS A 589 -8.49 -19.27 -44.97
CA LYS A 589 -8.39 -20.11 -43.76
C LYS A 589 -7.34 -19.58 -42.78
N MET A 590 -6.35 -18.84 -43.24
CA MET A 590 -5.34 -18.18 -42.41
C MET A 590 -5.87 -16.87 -41.82
N ALA A 591 -6.51 -16.02 -42.63
CA ALA A 591 -7.15 -14.78 -42.19
C ALA A 591 -8.27 -15.00 -41.15
N ARG A 592 -9.11 -16.03 -41.34
CA ARG A 592 -10.16 -16.40 -40.37
C ARG A 592 -9.60 -16.84 -39.02
N LYS A 593 -8.44 -17.50 -38.99
CA LYS A 593 -7.76 -17.91 -37.76
C LYS A 593 -7.11 -16.72 -37.04
N LEU A 594 -6.59 -15.75 -37.79
CA LEU A 594 -6.11 -14.48 -37.22
C LEU A 594 -7.29 -13.69 -36.65
N ALA A 595 -8.44 -13.60 -37.33
CA ALA A 595 -9.63 -12.95 -36.79
C ALA A 595 -10.16 -13.58 -35.48
N ILE A 596 -10.13 -14.91 -35.35
CA ILE A 596 -10.49 -15.61 -34.09
C ILE A 596 -9.50 -15.29 -32.97
N LEU A 597 -8.20 -15.19 -33.27
CA LEU A 597 -7.16 -14.78 -32.32
C LEU A 597 -7.41 -13.36 -31.78
N ILE A 598 -7.80 -12.42 -32.64
CA ILE A 598 -8.14 -11.07 -32.19
C ILE A 598 -9.49 -11.03 -31.43
N ALA A 599 -10.47 -11.84 -31.82
CA ALA A 599 -11.73 -11.95 -31.09
C ALA A 599 -11.56 -12.54 -29.66
N THR A 600 -10.62 -13.46 -29.46
CA THR A 600 -10.28 -13.96 -28.12
C THR A 600 -9.63 -12.90 -27.25
N ASN A 601 -8.80 -12.03 -27.83
CA ASN A 601 -8.28 -10.86 -27.13
C ASN A 601 -9.39 -9.87 -26.76
N PHE A 602 -10.31 -9.58 -27.69
CA PHE A 602 -11.50 -8.74 -27.48
C PHE A 602 -12.34 -9.20 -26.28
N LEU A 603 -12.62 -10.51 -26.17
CA LEU A 603 -13.45 -11.06 -25.09
C LEU A 603 -12.80 -10.97 -23.71
N CYS A 604 -11.46 -10.90 -23.64
CA CYS A 604 -10.74 -10.77 -22.37
C CYS A 604 -10.67 -9.31 -21.88
N TRP A 605 -10.66 -8.33 -22.78
CA TRP A 605 -10.51 -6.91 -22.44
C TRP A 605 -11.84 -6.15 -22.30
N ALA A 606 -12.88 -6.54 -23.04
CA ALA A 606 -14.17 -5.85 -23.04
C ALA A 606 -14.81 -5.71 -21.65
N PRO A 607 -14.82 -6.74 -20.77
CA PRO A 607 -15.38 -6.59 -19.44
C PRO A 607 -14.60 -5.58 -18.58
N ILE A 608 -13.27 -5.57 -18.69
CA ILE A 608 -12.39 -4.70 -17.87
C ILE A 608 -12.60 -3.24 -18.25
N ILE A 609 -12.66 -2.95 -19.55
CA ILE A 609 -12.89 -1.60 -20.06
C ILE A 609 -14.29 -1.11 -19.65
N PHE A 610 -15.31 -1.96 -19.80
CA PHE A 610 -16.69 -1.62 -19.44
C PHE A 610 -16.82 -1.29 -17.95
N PHE A 611 -16.39 -2.20 -17.06
CA PHE A 611 -16.49 -1.97 -15.61
C PHE A 611 -15.54 -0.87 -15.11
N GLY A 612 -14.36 -0.74 -15.72
CA GLY A 612 -13.40 0.33 -15.42
C GLY A 612 -13.96 1.72 -15.74
N LEU A 613 -14.55 1.90 -16.93
CA LEU A 613 -15.17 3.16 -17.33
C LEU A 613 -16.41 3.49 -16.50
N CYS A 614 -17.30 2.52 -16.25
CA CYS A 614 -18.45 2.72 -15.36
C CYS A 614 -18.01 3.23 -13.98
N THR A 615 -16.96 2.62 -13.41
CA THR A 615 -16.39 3.05 -12.12
C THR A 615 -15.79 4.46 -12.21
N ALA A 616 -15.06 4.78 -13.28
CA ALA A 616 -14.47 6.10 -13.49
C ALA A 616 -15.53 7.22 -13.62
N PHE A 617 -16.70 6.91 -14.17
CA PHE A 617 -17.85 7.81 -14.24
C PHE A 617 -18.75 7.82 -12.98
N GLY A 618 -18.36 7.09 -11.92
CA GLY A 618 -19.05 7.07 -10.63
C GLY A 618 -20.17 6.03 -10.49
N TYR A 619 -20.32 5.11 -11.45
CA TYR A 619 -21.30 4.02 -11.41
C TYR A 619 -20.63 2.70 -10.98
N SER A 620 -20.93 2.22 -9.77
CA SER A 620 -20.39 0.95 -9.24
C SER A 620 -21.34 -0.23 -9.50
N LEU A 621 -21.20 -0.90 -10.64
CA LEU A 621 -22.03 -2.05 -11.01
C LEU A 621 -21.53 -3.39 -10.40
N ILE A 622 -20.28 -3.45 -9.95
CA ILE A 622 -19.63 -4.64 -9.37
C ILE A 622 -18.84 -4.23 -8.13
N SER A 623 -18.84 -5.08 -7.09
CA SER A 623 -17.99 -4.85 -5.91
C SER A 623 -16.50 -4.93 -6.28
N ILE A 624 -15.65 -4.04 -5.76
CA ILE A 624 -14.24 -3.98 -6.17
C ILE A 624 -13.49 -5.30 -5.81
N SER A 625 -13.95 -6.04 -4.78
CA SER A 625 -13.46 -7.40 -4.50
C SER A 625 -13.72 -8.40 -5.63
N GLN A 626 -14.82 -8.24 -6.38
CA GLN A 626 -15.11 -9.04 -7.58
C GLN A 626 -14.27 -8.59 -8.79
N MET A 627 -13.92 -7.31 -8.86
CA MET A 627 -13.03 -6.76 -9.90
C MET A 627 -11.63 -7.38 -9.85
N LYS A 628 -11.14 -7.76 -8.66
CA LYS A 628 -9.89 -8.51 -8.48
C LYS A 628 -9.86 -9.81 -9.31
N TYR A 629 -10.97 -10.56 -9.34
CA TYR A 629 -11.04 -11.78 -10.14
C TYR A 629 -10.97 -11.46 -11.63
N LEU A 630 -11.57 -10.35 -12.08
CA LEU A 630 -11.48 -9.94 -13.47
C LEU A 630 -10.06 -9.51 -13.88
N LEU A 631 -9.39 -8.73 -13.02
CA LEU A 631 -8.05 -8.19 -13.27
C LEU A 631 -6.92 -9.22 -13.06
N VAL A 632 -7.14 -10.24 -12.26
CA VAL A 632 -6.12 -11.27 -11.97
C VAL A 632 -6.37 -12.55 -12.76
N LEU A 633 -7.63 -12.91 -13.03
CA LEU A 633 -7.96 -14.10 -13.82
C LEU A 633 -8.11 -13.80 -15.30
N VAL A 634 -8.90 -12.78 -15.68
CA VAL A 634 -9.28 -12.59 -17.10
C VAL A 634 -8.25 -11.76 -17.86
N TYR A 635 -7.80 -10.66 -17.26
CA TYR A 635 -6.83 -9.74 -17.87
C TYR A 635 -5.56 -10.43 -18.41
N PRO A 636 -4.92 -11.37 -17.69
CA PRO A 636 -3.66 -11.96 -18.16
C PRO A 636 -3.81 -13.20 -19.05
N ILE A 637 -5.02 -13.78 -19.18
CA ILE A 637 -5.25 -14.99 -19.99
C ILE A 637 -4.87 -14.76 -21.46
N ASN A 638 -5.12 -13.55 -21.95
CA ASN A 638 -4.84 -13.20 -23.34
C ASN A 638 -3.35 -13.42 -23.70
N SER A 639 -2.44 -12.97 -22.84
CA SER A 639 -0.99 -13.13 -23.01
C SER A 639 -0.55 -14.60 -22.99
N MET A 640 -1.27 -15.47 -22.26
CA MET A 640 -1.03 -16.91 -22.27
C MET A 640 -1.58 -17.60 -23.53
N ALA A 641 -2.69 -17.12 -24.09
CA ALA A 641 -3.36 -17.72 -25.25
C ALA A 641 -2.63 -17.42 -26.58
N ASN A 642 -2.02 -16.24 -26.69
CA ASN A 642 -1.32 -15.76 -27.90
C ASN A 642 -0.33 -16.79 -28.49
N PRO A 643 0.58 -17.41 -27.71
CA PRO A 643 1.46 -18.49 -28.20
C PRO A 643 0.79 -19.67 -28.89
N PHE A 644 -0.31 -20.17 -28.34
CA PHE A 644 -1.05 -21.30 -28.92
C PHE A 644 -1.63 -20.90 -30.26
N LEU A 645 -2.19 -19.69 -30.32
CA LEU A 645 -2.81 -19.15 -31.51
C LEU A 645 -1.77 -18.93 -32.63
N TYR A 646 -0.54 -18.50 -32.32
CA TYR A 646 0.57 -18.43 -33.29
C TYR A 646 0.98 -19.80 -33.82
N ALA A 647 1.09 -20.80 -32.94
CA ALA A 647 1.49 -22.15 -33.31
C ALA A 647 0.47 -22.82 -34.27
N PHE A 648 -0.83 -22.54 -34.09
CA PHE A 648 -1.91 -23.11 -34.90
C PHE A 648 -2.28 -22.29 -36.14
N SER A 649 -2.07 -20.95 -36.16
CA SER A 649 -2.50 -20.09 -37.28
C SER A 649 -1.56 -20.12 -38.48
N THR A 650 -0.26 -20.26 -38.25
CA THR A 650 0.80 -20.07 -39.27
C THR A 650 1.37 -21.36 -39.84
N GLY A 651 0.99 -22.53 -39.30
CA GLY A 651 1.61 -23.80 -39.67
C GLY A 651 3.08 -23.91 -39.28
N TYR A 652 3.62 -23.00 -38.44
CA TYR A 652 4.99 -23.10 -37.90
C TYR A 652 5.21 -24.39 -37.12
N ALA A 653 4.19 -24.95 -36.45
CA ALA A 653 4.26 -26.28 -35.84
C ALA A 653 4.64 -27.38 -36.85
N ARG A 654 4.12 -27.30 -38.08
CA ARG A 654 4.47 -28.25 -39.17
C ARG A 654 5.89 -28.01 -39.70
N ARG A 655 6.35 -26.75 -39.77
CA ARG A 655 7.74 -26.41 -40.12
C ARG A 655 8.73 -26.83 -39.04
N TRP A 656 8.39 -26.70 -37.77
CA TRP A 656 9.20 -27.15 -36.63
C TRP A 656 9.32 -28.68 -36.59
N LEU A 657 8.22 -29.42 -36.82
CA LEU A 657 8.28 -30.88 -36.95
C LEU A 657 9.19 -31.32 -38.09
N LYS A 658 9.23 -30.57 -39.21
CA LYS A 658 10.20 -30.80 -40.30
C LYS A 658 11.62 -30.48 -39.85
N LEU A 659 11.88 -29.31 -39.27
CA LEU A 659 13.20 -28.91 -38.73
C LEU A 659 13.73 -29.91 -37.69
N ARG A 660 12.89 -30.38 -36.75
CA ARG A 660 13.25 -31.39 -35.75
C ARG A 660 13.63 -32.72 -36.39
N ARG A 661 12.96 -33.12 -37.48
CA ARG A 661 13.35 -34.29 -38.29
C ARG A 661 14.70 -34.05 -38.97
N THR A 662 14.96 -32.88 -39.54
CA THR A 662 16.23 -32.54 -40.18
C THR A 662 17.40 -32.48 -39.19
N PHE A 663 17.18 -31.91 -37.99
CA PHE A 663 18.15 -31.92 -36.89
C PHE A 663 18.42 -33.33 -36.37
N ARG A 664 17.38 -34.16 -36.22
CA ARG A 664 17.51 -35.59 -35.88
C ARG A 664 18.30 -36.33 -36.96
N HIS A 665 18.07 -36.08 -38.25
CA HIS A 665 18.85 -36.66 -39.35
C HIS A 665 20.31 -36.15 -39.40
N ARG A 666 20.59 -34.88 -39.07
CA ARG A 666 21.97 -34.35 -38.96
C ARG A 666 22.73 -34.97 -37.78
N CYS A 667 22.08 -35.18 -36.63
CA CYS A 667 22.69 -35.85 -35.49
C CYS A 667 22.93 -37.35 -35.76
N VAL A 668 21.96 -38.05 -36.36
CA VAL A 668 22.10 -39.46 -36.75
C VAL A 668 23.11 -39.64 -37.90
N GLY A 669 23.19 -38.70 -38.84
CA GLY A 669 24.19 -38.69 -39.92
C GLY A 669 25.61 -38.42 -39.44
N LYS A 670 25.79 -37.56 -38.41
CA LYS A 670 27.08 -37.39 -37.71
C LYS A 670 27.48 -38.64 -36.91
N GLN A 671 26.51 -39.39 -36.39
CA GLN A 671 26.77 -40.65 -35.67
C GLN A 671 27.15 -41.80 -36.62
N LYS A 672 26.50 -41.91 -37.79
CA LYS A 672 26.91 -42.86 -38.86
C LYS A 672 28.29 -42.56 -39.46
N ARG A 673 28.66 -41.28 -39.63
CA ARG A 673 30.03 -40.91 -40.07
C ARG A 673 31.12 -41.20 -39.03
N ARG A 674 30.77 -41.21 -37.73
CA ARG A 674 31.69 -41.61 -36.64
C ARG A 674 31.78 -43.13 -36.43
N LEU A 675 30.74 -43.88 -36.80
CA LEU A 675 30.75 -45.35 -36.76
C LEU A 675 31.33 -45.99 -38.04
N GLY A 676 31.24 -45.32 -39.19
CA GLY A 676 31.84 -45.79 -40.46
C GLY A 676 33.35 -45.54 -40.57
N SER A 677 33.97 -44.76 -39.67
CA SER A 677 35.43 -44.55 -39.65
C SER A 677 36.15 -45.45 -38.64
N ARG A 678 35.49 -46.52 -38.15
CA ARG A 678 36.04 -47.42 -37.12
C ARG A 678 36.03 -48.90 -37.52
N SER A 679 35.77 -49.22 -38.79
CA SER A 679 35.78 -50.60 -39.31
C SER A 679 36.41 -50.67 -40.71
N SER A 680 37.71 -50.39 -40.82
CA SER A 680 38.54 -50.79 -41.97
C SER A 680 40.01 -50.67 -41.59
N ASP A 681 40.49 -51.55 -40.71
CA ASP A 681 41.92 -51.86 -40.61
C ASP A 681 42.07 -53.39 -40.51
N SER A 682 43.01 -53.93 -41.30
CA SER A 682 43.34 -55.35 -41.57
C SER A 682 42.30 -56.11 -42.43
N THR A 683 42.62 -56.71 -43.59
CA THR A 683 43.83 -57.48 -43.92
C THR A 683 43.94 -57.71 -45.44
N THR A 684 45.18 -57.66 -45.96
CA THR A 684 45.76 -58.38 -47.12
C THR A 684 45.19 -58.23 -48.55
N SER A 685 45.97 -57.49 -49.35
CA SER A 685 46.55 -57.84 -50.67
C SER A 685 46.05 -59.09 -51.40
N THR A 686 45.59 -58.89 -52.65
CA THR A 686 46.16 -59.47 -53.90
C THR A 686 45.35 -58.98 -55.11
N LEU A 687 46.05 -58.54 -56.17
CA LEU A 687 45.72 -58.60 -57.62
C LEU A 687 44.27 -58.33 -58.09
N SER A 688 43.94 -57.64 -59.17
CA SER A 688 44.61 -56.90 -60.24
C SER A 688 43.46 -56.39 -61.13
N GLN A 689 43.70 -55.33 -61.90
CA GLN A 689 42.79 -54.85 -62.94
C GLN A 689 42.43 -55.96 -63.95
N ALA A 690 41.14 -56.13 -64.27
CA ALA A 690 40.61 -56.60 -65.55
C ALA A 690 39.07 -56.49 -65.50
N GLN A 691 38.46 -55.51 -66.16
CA GLN A 691 37.98 -55.58 -67.56
C GLN A 691 36.91 -56.66 -67.83
N VAL A 692 35.73 -56.17 -68.24
CA VAL A 692 35.02 -56.60 -69.46
C VAL A 692 34.06 -57.81 -69.36
N LEU A 693 32.86 -57.59 -69.92
CA LEU A 693 31.82 -58.54 -70.36
C LEU A 693 30.92 -59.23 -69.31
N LYS A 694 29.67 -58.74 -69.23
CA LYS A 694 28.51 -59.58 -69.58
C LYS A 694 27.29 -58.72 -69.98
N GLU A 695 27.15 -58.59 -71.30
CA GLU A 695 25.87 -58.37 -71.99
C GLU A 695 24.93 -59.58 -71.86
N PHE A 696 23.68 -59.36 -72.29
CA PHE A 696 22.55 -60.27 -72.55
C PHE A 696 21.62 -60.55 -71.35
N GLY A 697 20.35 -60.12 -71.36
CA GLY A 697 19.61 -59.42 -72.40
C GLY A 697 18.12 -59.25 -72.09
N LYS A 698 17.45 -58.66 -73.10
CA LYS A 698 15.99 -58.56 -73.38
C LYS A 698 15.24 -57.32 -72.85
N ASN A 699 15.20 -56.37 -73.78
CA ASN A 699 14.29 -55.24 -74.02
C ASN A 699 12.97 -55.77 -74.69
N PRO A 700 12.03 -54.94 -75.23
CA PRO A 700 11.17 -53.88 -74.65
C PRO A 700 9.70 -53.94 -75.22
N LYS A 701 8.85 -52.92 -74.94
CA LYS A 701 7.82 -52.31 -75.86
C LYS A 701 7.21 -51.05 -75.19
N HIS A 702 7.54 -49.83 -75.66
CA HIS A 702 6.85 -48.97 -76.66
C HIS A 702 5.63 -48.19 -76.08
N HIS A 703 5.40 -46.87 -76.23
CA HIS A 703 5.60 -45.87 -77.31
C HIS A 703 5.61 -44.42 -76.71
N THR A 704 6.57 -43.53 -77.05
CA THR A 704 6.55 -42.34 -77.97
C THR A 704 5.43 -41.31 -77.74
N SER A 705 5.59 -39.97 -77.75
CA SER A 705 6.45 -39.10 -78.60
C SER A 705 6.55 -37.63 -78.10
N SER A 706 7.77 -37.07 -78.11
CA SER A 706 8.23 -35.77 -78.66
C SER A 706 7.23 -34.65 -79.04
N THR A 707 7.45 -33.40 -78.57
CA THR A 707 7.94 -32.26 -79.42
C THR A 707 8.23 -31.00 -78.62
N ALA A 708 9.43 -30.45 -78.80
CA ALA A 708 9.82 -29.09 -78.43
C ALA A 708 10.12 -28.31 -79.72
N SER A 709 9.64 -27.08 -79.84
CA SER A 709 10.05 -26.16 -80.91
C SER A 709 9.98 -24.71 -80.43
N TYR A 710 11.09 -24.00 -80.66
CA TYR A 710 11.36 -22.58 -80.39
C TYR A 710 10.88 -21.69 -81.55
N LYS A 711 10.40 -20.47 -81.23
CA LYS A 711 10.45 -19.16 -81.97
C LYS A 711 9.33 -18.26 -81.38
N LEU A 712 9.43 -16.95 -81.18
CA LEU A 712 10.21 -15.91 -81.85
C LEU A 712 10.29 -14.64 -80.96
N MET A 713 11.37 -13.88 -81.12
CA MET A 713 11.61 -12.52 -80.59
C MET A 713 10.60 -11.47 -81.10
N THR A 714 10.39 -10.44 -80.28
CA THR A 714 10.29 -9.05 -80.75
C THR A 714 11.06 -8.12 -79.79
N LYS A 715 12.21 -7.62 -80.26
CA LYS A 715 12.90 -6.43 -79.75
C LYS A 715 12.22 -5.19 -80.33
N LYS A 716 12.00 -4.14 -79.53
CA LYS A 716 12.34 -2.76 -79.93
C LYS A 716 12.53 -1.86 -78.72
N PHE A 717 13.75 -1.33 -78.64
CA PHE A 717 14.20 -0.18 -77.87
C PHE A 717 13.38 1.07 -78.20
N LEU A 718 13.16 1.93 -77.21
CA LEU A 718 13.43 3.36 -77.36
C LEU A 718 13.78 4.00 -76.00
N VAL A 719 14.91 4.68 -76.01
CA VAL A 719 15.50 5.51 -74.96
C VAL A 719 15.17 6.97 -75.30
N THR A 720 14.73 7.76 -74.32
CA THR A 720 14.89 9.23 -74.17
C THR A 720 14.27 9.60 -72.82
N SER A 721 15.04 9.84 -71.75
CA SER A 721 15.65 11.13 -71.34
C SER A 721 14.66 12.17 -70.80
N LEU A 722 14.41 12.13 -69.48
CA LEU A 722 14.57 13.22 -68.48
C LEU A 722 13.94 12.79 -67.15
#